data_AF-A0A1E4EYH3-F1
#
_entry.id   AF-A0A1E4EYH3-F1
#
_cell.length_a   1.000
_cell.length_b   1.000
_cell.length_c   1.000
_cell.angle_alpha   90.00
_cell.angle_beta   90.00
_cell.angle_gamma   90.00
#
_symmetry.space_group_name_H-M   'P 1'
#
loop_
_entity.id
_entity.type
_entity.pdbx_description
1 polymer ?
#
loop_
_entity_poly.entity_id
_entity_poly.type
_entity_poly.pdbx_seq_one_letter_code
_entity_poly.pdbx_strand_id
1 'polypeptide(L)'
;MWLLKQGWCGCTLFALDSWALIGTAVFLLGNRSFGVLAEEKEKKTLDCLRLTQLSPSALFWYKLSPEFRSLARLLAFTAPAVLLSSTHTSQGLTGGLAVLGIAALSGVMSIVSSLFVSSLATSTSRAVVQGWTLKACWLLLTPIFDLVVSAVTVTTQRYPVFDAINPFAAVWPLVVPEAELGLRQHLPLAFTLLGTAVCVAMWMVAARRYERGLTAAPTLTDRHVHRLYQQTPGWVPSFLGVRENPVFLRELAAQLRSGAGKWPGYAVFVTLFLAPFLYSQSWNVRRSSEIELRNNAPLRATTPEPAQADEFGVNQQDLAITGAPTPYVKLRSWNNEELHLKGHTNCACLRMGLYQSAHVPLPASEVFKVVVHDPMQEASSTSSLGDSPARPGPALEPLSQEEARQFGVSSTDSEIGNTELSPDTLNQIRLHSMGQGLLGCLILLSLYLSVRCSGFLANAVTSECDRRSWTDLALTGIEPGQVLRGKLAGTLMMPVIQLLVASPSLLLFVLAGALSPLGLFEMVSYAVGLTVTAGLLGFWASSASKSSHSAQGLALMAVMGWLIGTPILASMDSLVMFPLAGVGLLAAVRNSHRGVTFGWLALAVAAAISPMGLSPWTCLPNSLLTSLGRVSEGQALAAWVSGMISLAGLASVCYYSTLSNLQQPGQEDALRADRVA
;
A
#
# COMPACT_ATOMS: atom_id res chain seq x y z
N MET A 1 -20.71 -29.48 -8.48
CA MET A 1 -20.91 -30.95 -8.53
C MET A 1 -19.91 -31.66 -9.45
N TRP A 2 -19.68 -31.20 -10.69
CA TRP A 2 -18.65 -31.79 -11.57
C TRP A 2 -17.23 -31.72 -10.99
N LEU A 3 -16.84 -30.59 -10.39
CA LEU A 3 -15.53 -30.43 -9.73
C LEU A 3 -15.35 -31.32 -8.50
N LEU A 4 -16.41 -31.53 -7.70
CA LEU A 4 -16.41 -32.52 -6.60
C LEU A 4 -16.16 -33.94 -7.14
N LYS A 5 -16.76 -34.29 -8.29
CA LYS A 5 -16.52 -35.57 -8.96
C LYS A 5 -15.09 -35.69 -9.53
N GLN A 6 -14.42 -34.57 -9.80
CA GLN A 6 -13.01 -34.52 -10.20
C GLN A 6 -12.02 -34.52 -9.01
N GLY A 7 -12.52 -34.70 -7.79
CA GLY A 7 -11.70 -34.86 -6.59
C GLY A 7 -11.35 -33.57 -5.85
N TRP A 8 -11.94 -32.43 -6.21
CA TRP A 8 -11.74 -31.17 -5.46
C TRP A 8 -12.43 -31.25 -4.09
N CYS A 9 -11.73 -30.81 -3.04
CA CYS A 9 -12.29 -30.73 -1.68
C CYS A 9 -13.47 -29.74 -1.63
N GLY A 10 -14.54 -30.11 -0.92
CA GLY A 10 -15.67 -29.20 -0.64
C GLY A 10 -15.24 -27.91 0.07
N CYS A 11 -14.24 -28.01 0.94
CA CYS A 11 -13.60 -26.87 1.61
C CYS A 11 -12.99 -25.85 0.63
N THR A 12 -12.30 -26.33 -0.42
CA THR A 12 -11.70 -25.48 -1.45
C THR A 12 -12.77 -24.82 -2.32
N LEU A 13 -13.82 -25.57 -2.67
CA LEU A 13 -14.93 -25.04 -3.46
C LEU A 13 -15.70 -23.97 -2.69
N PHE A 14 -15.97 -24.20 -1.41
CA PHE A 14 -16.62 -23.19 -0.56
C PHE A 14 -15.80 -21.90 -0.46
N ALA A 15 -14.47 -22.00 -0.32
CA ALA A 15 -13.58 -20.84 -0.32
C ALA A 15 -13.65 -20.05 -1.65
N LEU A 16 -13.54 -20.76 -2.77
CA LEU A 16 -13.55 -20.15 -4.10
C LEU A 16 -14.90 -19.53 -4.44
N ASP A 17 -16.00 -20.23 -4.17
CA ASP A 17 -17.35 -19.72 -4.39
C ASP A 17 -17.60 -18.45 -3.55
N SER A 18 -17.14 -18.46 -2.29
CA SER A 18 -17.27 -17.32 -1.38
C SER A 18 -16.48 -16.11 -1.86
N TRP A 19 -15.21 -16.28 -2.25
CA TRP A 19 -14.40 -15.17 -2.77
C TRP A 19 -14.87 -14.68 -4.14
N ALA A 20 -15.30 -15.60 -5.02
CA ALA A 20 -15.86 -15.24 -6.31
C ALA A 20 -17.13 -14.40 -6.13
N LEU A 21 -18.01 -14.77 -5.20
CA LEU A 21 -19.21 -14.00 -4.89
C LEU A 21 -18.86 -12.60 -4.38
N ILE A 22 -18.00 -12.49 -3.36
CA ILE A 22 -17.59 -11.19 -2.79
C ILE A 22 -16.90 -10.33 -3.85
N GLY A 23 -15.95 -10.89 -4.59
CA GLY A 23 -15.25 -10.20 -5.66
C GLY A 23 -16.23 -9.68 -6.71
N THR A 24 -17.18 -10.51 -7.13
CA THR A 24 -18.21 -10.10 -8.09
C THR A 24 -19.11 -8.99 -7.54
N ALA A 25 -19.53 -9.10 -6.27
CA ALA A 25 -20.36 -8.10 -5.62
C ALA A 25 -19.64 -6.75 -5.47
N VAL A 26 -18.35 -6.74 -5.13
CA VAL A 26 -17.62 -5.49 -4.94
C VAL A 26 -17.15 -4.88 -6.27
N PHE A 27 -16.62 -5.69 -7.18
CA PHE A 27 -16.02 -5.18 -8.42
C PHE A 27 -17.04 -4.84 -9.50
N LEU A 28 -18.16 -5.56 -9.62
CA LEU A 28 -19.13 -5.27 -10.68
C LEU A 28 -20.16 -4.21 -10.28
N LEU A 29 -20.55 -4.14 -9.01
CA LEU A 29 -21.58 -3.22 -8.54
C LEU A 29 -21.02 -1.82 -8.25
N GLY A 30 -21.85 -0.80 -8.43
CA GLY A 30 -21.48 0.60 -8.17
C GLY A 30 -20.65 1.27 -9.28
N ASN A 31 -20.16 0.53 -10.28
CA ASN A 31 -19.34 1.10 -11.34
C ASN A 31 -20.11 2.13 -12.19
N ARG A 32 -21.39 1.86 -12.46
CA ARG A 32 -22.27 2.82 -13.16
C ARG A 32 -22.67 4.00 -12.27
N SER A 33 -22.53 3.85 -10.96
CA SER A 33 -22.88 4.86 -9.97
C SER A 33 -21.78 5.90 -9.70
N PHE A 34 -20.56 5.69 -10.23
CA PHE A 34 -19.52 6.73 -10.20
C PHE A 34 -19.94 8.01 -10.94
N GLY A 35 -20.71 7.90 -12.03
CA GLY A 35 -21.18 9.03 -12.82
C GLY A 35 -22.47 9.68 -12.29
N VAL A 36 -23.20 9.04 -11.38
CA VAL A 36 -24.60 9.40 -11.05
C VAL A 36 -24.82 10.86 -10.65
N LEU A 37 -23.89 11.47 -9.92
CA LEU A 37 -23.93 12.90 -9.57
C LEU A 37 -22.93 13.72 -10.39
N ALA A 38 -21.76 13.17 -10.70
CA ALA A 38 -20.73 13.86 -11.47
C ALA A 38 -21.18 14.21 -12.90
N GLU A 39 -21.94 13.33 -13.55
CA GLU A 39 -22.52 13.53 -14.89
C GLU A 39 -23.60 14.62 -14.86
N GLU A 40 -24.43 14.64 -13.82
CA GLU A 40 -25.46 15.66 -13.63
C GLU A 40 -24.85 17.04 -13.35
N LYS A 41 -23.71 17.09 -12.64
CA LYS A 41 -22.93 18.33 -12.47
C LYS A 41 -22.36 18.82 -13.80
N GLU A 42 -21.80 17.91 -14.59
CA GLU A 42 -21.19 18.21 -15.90
C GLU A 42 -22.24 18.71 -16.90
N LYS A 43 -23.43 18.11 -16.89
CA LYS A 43 -24.58 18.51 -17.73
C LYS A 43 -25.34 19.73 -17.19
N LYS A 44 -24.97 20.26 -16.02
CA LYS A 44 -25.69 21.33 -15.28
C LYS A 44 -27.17 21.02 -15.00
N THR A 45 -27.57 19.77 -15.12
CA THR A 45 -28.93 19.28 -14.85
C THR A 45 -29.17 19.05 -13.36
N LEU A 46 -28.09 19.05 -12.56
CA LEU A 46 -28.17 18.89 -11.12
C LEU A 46 -28.98 20.02 -10.45
N ASP A 47 -28.91 21.25 -10.95
CA ASP A 47 -29.70 22.37 -10.43
C ASP A 47 -31.19 22.25 -10.83
N CYS A 48 -31.49 21.70 -12.01
CA CYS A 48 -32.87 21.37 -12.41
C CYS A 48 -33.46 20.25 -11.53
N LEU A 49 -32.66 19.24 -11.18
CA LEU A 49 -33.09 18.16 -10.28
C LEU A 49 -33.34 18.68 -8.85
N ARG A 50 -32.60 19.70 -8.40
CA ARG A 50 -32.81 20.35 -7.10
C ARG A 50 -34.08 21.20 -7.02
N LEU A 51 -34.64 21.62 -8.16
CA LEU A 51 -35.94 22.31 -8.22
C LEU A 51 -37.13 21.35 -8.09
N THR A 52 -36.89 20.04 -8.22
CA THR A 52 -37.93 19.05 -7.96
C THR A 52 -38.16 18.94 -6.45
N GLN A 53 -39.42 18.73 -6.01
CA GLN A 53 -39.76 18.52 -4.59
C GLN A 53 -39.23 17.18 -4.01
N LEU A 54 -38.28 16.53 -4.70
CA LEU A 54 -37.72 15.25 -4.28
C LEU A 54 -36.67 15.49 -3.20
N SER A 55 -36.78 14.74 -2.10
CA SER A 55 -35.71 14.71 -1.10
C SER A 55 -34.43 14.10 -1.69
N PRO A 56 -33.23 14.49 -1.21
CA PRO A 56 -31.97 13.94 -1.68
C PRO A 56 -31.91 12.41 -1.57
N SER A 57 -32.50 11.86 -0.50
CA SER A 57 -32.59 10.42 -0.29
C SER A 57 -33.49 9.73 -1.33
N ALA A 58 -34.63 10.34 -1.68
CA ALA A 58 -35.51 9.82 -2.73
C ALA A 58 -34.81 9.83 -4.09
N LEU A 59 -34.13 10.92 -4.44
CA LEU A 59 -33.36 11.03 -5.69
C LEU A 59 -32.28 9.94 -5.78
N PHE A 60 -31.49 9.75 -4.71
CA PHE A 60 -30.46 8.73 -4.67
C PHE A 60 -31.04 7.33 -4.77
N TRP A 61 -32.15 7.06 -4.08
CA TRP A 61 -32.83 5.77 -4.17
C TRP A 61 -33.26 5.44 -5.61
N TYR A 62 -33.87 6.38 -6.32
CA TYR A 62 -34.27 6.17 -7.72
C TYR A 62 -33.07 5.87 -8.62
N LYS A 63 -32.00 6.65 -8.49
CA LYS A 63 -30.78 6.48 -9.32
C LYS A 63 -30.00 5.21 -8.99
N LEU A 64 -30.00 4.76 -7.74
CA LEU A 64 -29.30 3.54 -7.30
C LEU A 64 -30.16 2.27 -7.39
N SER A 65 -31.49 2.39 -7.57
CA SER A 65 -32.41 1.24 -7.66
C SER A 65 -32.02 0.18 -8.71
N PRO A 66 -31.44 0.51 -9.89
CA PRO A 66 -31.01 -0.51 -10.85
C PRO A 66 -29.80 -1.32 -10.35
N GLU A 67 -28.91 -0.70 -9.57
CA GLU A 67 -27.75 -1.37 -8.97
C GLU A 67 -28.18 -2.31 -7.84
N PHE A 68 -29.10 -1.88 -6.97
CA PHE A 68 -29.68 -2.77 -5.94
C PHE A 68 -30.42 -3.97 -6.54
N ARG A 69 -31.16 -3.77 -7.63
CA ARG A 69 -31.77 -4.88 -8.38
C ARG A 69 -30.73 -5.81 -9.03
N SER A 70 -29.56 -5.28 -9.39
CA SER A 70 -28.46 -6.09 -9.93
C SER A 70 -27.75 -6.88 -8.84
N LEU A 71 -27.59 -6.32 -7.63
CA LEU A 71 -27.14 -7.04 -6.45
C LEU A 71 -28.07 -8.20 -6.08
N ALA A 72 -29.39 -7.95 -6.03
CA ALA A 72 -30.38 -8.98 -5.73
C ALA A 72 -30.32 -10.15 -6.74
N ARG A 73 -30.18 -9.83 -8.03
CA ARG A 73 -30.01 -10.85 -9.09
C ARG A 73 -28.73 -11.64 -8.94
N LEU A 74 -27.61 -10.97 -8.64
CA LEU A 74 -26.32 -11.61 -8.39
C LEU A 74 -26.43 -12.60 -7.22
N LEU A 75 -26.98 -12.17 -6.09
CA LEU A 75 -27.17 -13.01 -4.91
C LEU A 75 -28.11 -14.18 -5.21
N ALA A 76 -29.24 -13.96 -5.88
CA ALA A 76 -30.18 -15.03 -6.22
C ALA A 76 -29.56 -16.11 -7.12
N PHE A 77 -28.69 -15.71 -8.05
CA PHE A 77 -28.01 -16.63 -8.97
C PHE A 77 -26.88 -17.43 -8.28
N THR A 78 -26.16 -16.81 -7.35
CA THR A 78 -24.95 -17.38 -6.72
C THR A 78 -25.20 -18.05 -5.38
N ALA A 79 -26.28 -17.69 -4.67
CA ALA A 79 -26.63 -18.25 -3.37
C ALA A 79 -26.75 -19.78 -3.37
N PRO A 80 -27.36 -20.44 -4.37
CA PRO A 80 -27.42 -21.90 -4.39
C PRO A 80 -26.05 -22.56 -4.42
N ALA A 81 -25.08 -21.98 -5.14
CA ALA A 81 -23.73 -22.51 -5.24
C ALA A 81 -22.99 -22.43 -3.89
N VAL A 82 -23.00 -21.25 -3.25
CA VAL A 82 -22.36 -21.02 -1.95
C VAL A 82 -23.01 -21.85 -0.83
N LEU A 83 -24.34 -21.94 -0.81
CA LEU A 83 -25.05 -22.74 0.18
C LEU A 83 -24.75 -24.24 0.00
N LEU A 84 -24.73 -24.73 -1.24
CA LEU A 84 -24.42 -26.13 -1.53
C LEU A 84 -22.97 -26.49 -1.22
N SER A 85 -22.00 -25.60 -1.46
CA SER A 85 -20.61 -25.86 -1.07
C SER A 85 -20.40 -25.77 0.44
N SER A 86 -21.16 -24.94 1.16
CA SER A 86 -21.08 -24.80 2.62
C SER A 86 -21.51 -26.06 3.40
N THR A 87 -22.45 -26.86 2.88
CA THR A 87 -22.91 -28.10 3.54
C THR A 87 -21.84 -29.18 3.57
N HIS A 88 -20.78 -29.04 2.79
CA HIS A 88 -19.61 -29.93 2.78
C HIS A 88 -18.48 -29.44 3.71
N THR A 89 -18.76 -28.48 4.58
CA THR A 89 -17.79 -27.91 5.54
C THR A 89 -18.31 -28.01 6.97
N SER A 90 -17.41 -27.92 7.97
CA SER A 90 -17.77 -27.98 9.40
C SER A 90 -18.67 -26.84 9.87
N GLN A 91 -18.68 -25.71 9.14
CA GLN A 91 -19.55 -24.54 9.41
C GLN A 91 -21.00 -24.75 8.95
N GLY A 92 -21.23 -25.72 8.07
CA GLY A 92 -22.54 -26.04 7.53
C GLY A 92 -23.26 -24.83 6.90
N LEU A 93 -24.59 -24.87 6.95
CA LEU A 93 -25.46 -23.88 6.30
C LEU A 93 -25.36 -22.49 6.95
N THR A 94 -24.95 -22.41 8.22
CA THR A 94 -24.77 -21.15 8.95
C THR A 94 -23.63 -20.32 8.36
N GLY A 95 -22.49 -20.96 8.03
CA GLY A 95 -21.37 -20.32 7.34
C GLY A 95 -21.77 -19.79 5.96
N GLY A 96 -22.54 -20.58 5.19
CA GLY A 96 -23.05 -20.16 3.88
C GLY A 96 -23.98 -18.94 3.95
N LEU A 97 -24.90 -18.90 4.92
CA LEU A 97 -25.77 -17.74 5.15
C LEU A 97 -24.99 -16.50 5.60
N ALA A 98 -23.98 -16.66 6.46
CA ALA A 98 -23.11 -15.57 6.89
C ALA A 98 -22.32 -14.97 5.71
N VAL A 99 -21.77 -15.80 4.83
CA VAL A 99 -21.09 -15.36 3.59
C VAL A 99 -22.04 -14.56 2.69
N LEU A 100 -23.30 -15.02 2.52
CA LEU A 100 -24.30 -14.27 1.75
C LEU A 100 -24.63 -12.92 2.37
N GLY A 101 -24.74 -12.84 3.70
CA GLY A 101 -24.92 -11.59 4.42
C GLY A 101 -23.76 -10.62 4.20
N ILE A 102 -22.52 -11.10 4.30
CA ILE A 102 -21.31 -10.30 4.06
C ILE A 102 -21.26 -9.82 2.60
N ALA A 103 -21.54 -10.70 1.63
CA ALA A 103 -21.57 -10.35 0.21
C ALA A 103 -22.65 -9.31 -0.13
N ALA A 104 -23.83 -9.43 0.49
CA ALA A 104 -24.90 -8.45 0.34
C ALA A 104 -24.46 -7.08 0.87
N LEU A 105 -23.92 -7.03 2.09
CA LEU A 105 -23.45 -5.78 2.69
C LEU A 105 -22.28 -5.18 1.90
N SER A 106 -21.33 -5.99 1.42
CA SER A 106 -20.20 -5.51 0.61
C SER A 106 -20.66 -4.93 -0.72
N GLY A 107 -21.68 -5.53 -1.35
CA GLY A 107 -22.33 -4.97 -2.53
C GLY A 107 -22.99 -3.62 -2.25
N VAL A 108 -23.73 -3.49 -1.14
CA VAL A 108 -24.31 -2.21 -0.70
C VAL A 108 -23.22 -1.18 -0.44
N MET A 109 -22.15 -1.53 0.28
CA MET A 109 -20.99 -0.66 0.53
C MET A 109 -20.34 -0.19 -0.76
N SER A 110 -20.21 -1.06 -1.77
CA SER A 110 -19.66 -0.71 -3.08
C SER A 110 -20.55 0.29 -3.84
N ILE A 111 -21.88 0.10 -3.80
CA ILE A 111 -22.85 1.02 -4.41
C ILE A 111 -22.82 2.37 -3.70
N VAL A 112 -22.86 2.39 -2.36
CA VAL A 112 -22.88 3.65 -1.59
C VAL A 112 -21.54 4.40 -1.66
N SER A 113 -20.41 3.70 -1.68
CA SER A 113 -19.10 4.34 -1.82
C SER A 113 -18.95 5.01 -3.19
N SER A 114 -19.50 4.43 -4.25
CA SER A 114 -19.51 5.05 -5.58
C SER A 114 -20.34 6.35 -5.63
N LEU A 115 -21.49 6.40 -4.93
CA LEU A 115 -22.29 7.63 -4.77
C LEU A 115 -21.50 8.68 -4.00
N PHE A 116 -20.83 8.29 -2.90
CA PHE A 116 -20.00 9.18 -2.11
C PHE A 116 -18.86 9.80 -2.95
N VAL A 117 -18.15 9.01 -3.74
CA VAL A 117 -17.11 9.50 -4.66
C VAL A 117 -17.71 10.40 -5.75
N SER A 118 -18.86 10.04 -6.31
CA SER A 118 -19.56 10.87 -7.30
C SER A 118 -19.95 12.24 -6.73
N SER A 119 -20.32 12.29 -5.43
CA SER A 119 -20.63 13.54 -4.73
C SER A 119 -19.40 14.44 -4.56
N LEU A 120 -18.20 13.86 -4.47
CA LEU A 120 -16.92 14.55 -4.31
C LEU A 120 -16.33 15.05 -5.62
N ALA A 121 -16.48 14.28 -6.69
CA ALA A 121 -15.87 14.56 -7.96
C ALA A 121 -16.52 15.76 -8.69
N THR A 122 -15.70 16.49 -9.45
CA THR A 122 -16.12 17.62 -10.29
C THR A 122 -16.42 17.21 -11.73
N SER A 123 -15.96 16.04 -12.16
CA SER A 123 -16.20 15.48 -13.49
C SER A 123 -16.40 13.97 -13.41
N THR A 124 -17.07 13.40 -14.41
CA THR A 124 -17.30 11.96 -14.54
C THR A 124 -16.01 11.15 -14.57
N SER A 125 -15.03 11.58 -15.38
CA SER A 125 -13.71 10.95 -15.49
C SER A 125 -12.96 10.89 -14.16
N ARG A 126 -13.00 11.97 -13.36
CA ARG A 126 -12.40 12.00 -12.02
C ARG A 126 -13.14 11.07 -11.05
N ALA A 127 -14.46 11.02 -11.13
CA ALA A 127 -15.27 10.16 -10.27
C ALA A 127 -14.94 8.67 -10.51
N VAL A 128 -14.76 8.27 -11.77
CA VAL A 128 -14.38 6.90 -12.14
C VAL A 128 -12.99 6.55 -11.60
N VAL A 129 -11.99 7.40 -11.85
CA VAL A 129 -10.61 7.14 -11.37
C VAL A 129 -10.54 7.11 -9.84
N GLN A 130 -11.14 8.09 -9.16
CA GLN A 130 -11.20 8.12 -7.70
C GLN A 130 -11.98 6.93 -7.13
N GLY A 131 -13.03 6.49 -7.83
CA GLY A 131 -13.85 5.35 -7.44
C GLY A 131 -13.09 4.04 -7.47
N TRP A 132 -12.37 3.77 -8.56
CA TRP A 132 -11.48 2.60 -8.67
C TRP A 132 -10.31 2.68 -7.69
N THR A 133 -9.73 3.88 -7.50
CA THR A 133 -8.67 4.09 -6.50
C THR A 133 -9.17 3.79 -5.10
N LEU A 134 -10.38 4.24 -4.74
CA LEU A 134 -11.00 3.96 -3.44
C LEU A 134 -11.24 2.47 -3.25
N LYS A 135 -11.80 1.77 -4.25
CA LYS A 135 -11.99 0.31 -4.20
C LYS A 135 -10.67 -0.44 -4.07
N ALA A 136 -9.63 -0.04 -4.81
CA ALA A 136 -8.30 -0.64 -4.70
C ALA A 136 -7.71 -0.42 -3.30
N CYS A 137 -7.81 0.80 -2.76
CA CYS A 137 -7.36 1.09 -1.39
C CYS A 137 -8.15 0.28 -0.35
N TRP A 138 -9.46 0.18 -0.51
CA TRP A 138 -10.33 -0.56 0.41
C TRP A 138 -10.04 -2.06 0.43
N LEU A 139 -9.84 -2.68 -0.74
CA LEU A 139 -9.69 -4.15 -0.81
C LEU A 139 -8.24 -4.63 -0.66
N LEU A 140 -7.26 -3.88 -1.19
CA LEU A 140 -5.87 -4.31 -1.23
C LEU A 140 -5.02 -3.70 -0.12
N LEU A 141 -5.32 -2.47 0.31
CA LEU A 141 -4.48 -1.77 1.27
C LEU A 141 -4.95 -1.94 2.72
N THR A 142 -6.16 -2.41 2.99
CA THR A 142 -6.65 -2.69 4.37
C THR A 142 -5.77 -3.66 5.16
N PRO A 143 -5.33 -4.82 4.62
CA PRO A 143 -4.41 -5.70 5.35
C PRO A 143 -3.03 -5.04 5.52
N ILE A 144 -2.61 -4.19 4.58
CA ILE A 144 -1.38 -3.42 4.68
C ILE A 144 -1.51 -2.36 5.78
N PHE A 145 -2.66 -1.70 5.91
CA PHE A 145 -2.89 -0.73 6.98
C PHE A 145 -2.95 -1.40 8.35
N ASP A 146 -3.47 -2.61 8.48
CA ASP A 146 -3.39 -3.37 9.74
C ASP A 146 -1.98 -3.86 10.06
N LEU A 147 -1.19 -4.19 9.04
CA LEU A 147 0.25 -4.39 9.21
C LEU A 147 0.92 -3.11 9.70
N VAL A 148 0.53 -1.94 9.18
CA VAL A 148 1.03 -0.64 9.65
C VAL A 148 0.57 -0.36 11.08
N VAL A 149 -0.67 -0.64 11.45
CA VAL A 149 -1.17 -0.44 12.83
C VAL A 149 -0.44 -1.36 13.79
N SER A 150 -0.33 -2.65 13.49
CA SER A 150 0.47 -3.60 14.28
C SER A 150 1.93 -3.17 14.33
N ALA A 151 2.44 -2.58 13.25
CA ALA A 151 3.77 -2.02 13.24
C ALA A 151 3.90 -0.84 14.22
N VAL A 152 2.90 0.04 14.21
CA VAL A 152 2.84 1.23 15.04
C VAL A 152 2.64 0.91 16.52
N THR A 153 1.83 -0.09 16.83
CA THR A 153 1.56 -0.51 18.21
C THR A 153 2.65 -1.41 18.79
N VAL A 154 3.61 -1.85 17.96
CA VAL A 154 4.72 -2.75 18.35
C VAL A 154 4.18 -4.02 19.04
N THR A 155 3.04 -4.54 18.56
CA THR A 155 2.41 -5.73 19.13
C THR A 155 2.61 -6.94 18.20
N THR A 156 2.90 -8.10 18.80
CA THR A 156 2.85 -9.40 18.10
C THR A 156 1.44 -9.70 17.60
N GLN A 157 0.42 -9.28 18.36
CA GLN A 157 -0.98 -9.40 17.99
C GLN A 157 -1.35 -8.41 16.87
N ARG A 158 -1.88 -8.93 15.76
CA ARG A 158 -2.42 -8.14 14.66
C ARG A 158 -3.84 -7.68 15.01
N TYR A 159 -3.99 -6.43 15.44
CA TYR A 159 -5.32 -5.83 15.61
C TYR A 159 -5.98 -5.63 14.25
N PRO A 160 -7.15 -6.23 14.00
CA PRO A 160 -7.85 -6.12 12.71
C PRO A 160 -8.67 -4.83 12.65
N VAL A 161 -8.03 -3.67 12.64
CA VAL A 161 -8.72 -2.36 12.68
C VAL A 161 -9.33 -2.03 11.32
N PHE A 162 -8.55 -2.17 10.26
CA PHE A 162 -8.94 -1.91 8.87
C PHE A 162 -9.46 -3.17 8.19
N ASP A 163 -8.99 -4.36 8.57
CA ASP A 163 -9.54 -5.65 8.14
C ASP A 163 -11.01 -5.78 8.61
N ALA A 164 -11.42 -5.12 9.70
CA ALA A 164 -12.81 -5.07 10.13
C ALA A 164 -13.77 -4.48 9.10
N ILE A 165 -13.30 -3.66 8.15
CA ILE A 165 -14.13 -3.17 7.04
C ILE A 165 -13.85 -3.89 5.72
N ASN A 166 -12.97 -4.90 5.68
CA ASN A 166 -12.66 -5.65 4.47
C ASN A 166 -13.53 -6.92 4.39
N PRO A 167 -14.36 -7.08 3.34
CA PRO A 167 -15.24 -8.25 3.20
C PRO A 167 -14.48 -9.56 3.00
N PHE A 168 -13.28 -9.53 2.40
CA PHE A 168 -12.46 -10.74 2.25
C PHE A 168 -11.86 -11.19 3.58
N ALA A 169 -11.43 -10.24 4.42
CA ALA A 169 -10.96 -10.54 5.77
C ALA A 169 -12.12 -11.03 6.66
N ALA A 170 -13.33 -10.47 6.49
CA ALA A 170 -14.52 -10.90 7.23
C ALA A 170 -14.97 -12.34 6.89
N VAL A 171 -14.79 -12.79 5.65
CA VAL A 171 -15.15 -14.16 5.24
C VAL A 171 -14.06 -15.17 5.56
N TRP A 172 -12.82 -14.74 5.75
CA TRP A 172 -11.70 -15.65 6.01
C TRP A 172 -11.90 -16.56 7.25
N PRO A 173 -12.32 -16.06 8.43
CA PRO A 173 -12.64 -16.91 9.59
C PRO A 173 -13.81 -17.89 9.37
N LEU A 174 -14.69 -17.62 8.39
CA LEU A 174 -15.81 -18.51 8.06
C LEU A 174 -15.38 -19.64 7.12
N VAL A 175 -14.34 -19.42 6.31
CA VAL A 175 -13.83 -20.40 5.35
C VAL A 175 -12.71 -21.25 5.96
N VAL A 176 -11.84 -20.62 6.75
CA VAL A 176 -10.70 -21.25 7.44
C VAL A 176 -10.68 -20.79 8.90
N PRO A 177 -11.57 -21.30 9.76
CA PRO A 177 -11.63 -20.91 11.16
C PRO A 177 -10.33 -21.22 11.93
N GLU A 178 -9.58 -22.23 11.47
CA GLU A 178 -8.31 -22.64 12.08
C GLU A 178 -7.15 -21.66 11.84
N ALA A 179 -7.28 -20.79 10.83
CA ALA A 179 -6.24 -19.81 10.48
C ALA A 179 -6.29 -18.54 11.33
N GLU A 180 -7.36 -18.31 12.09
CA GLU A 180 -7.57 -17.06 12.83
C GLU A 180 -7.95 -17.32 14.29
N LEU A 181 -7.06 -16.91 15.20
CA LEU A 181 -7.23 -17.01 16.65
C LEU A 181 -7.46 -15.61 17.26
N GLY A 182 -8.17 -15.56 18.40
CA GLY A 182 -8.42 -14.32 19.15
C GLY A 182 -9.37 -13.34 18.45
N LEU A 183 -9.06 -12.04 18.50
CA LEU A 183 -9.91 -10.93 18.04
C LEU A 183 -10.42 -11.05 16.59
N ARG A 184 -9.69 -11.78 15.73
CA ARG A 184 -10.05 -11.97 14.32
C ARG A 184 -11.23 -12.92 14.10
N GLN A 185 -11.59 -13.75 15.08
CA GLN A 185 -12.80 -14.59 15.01
C GLN A 185 -14.09 -13.75 14.98
N HIS A 186 -14.04 -12.52 15.53
CA HIS A 186 -15.17 -11.60 15.55
C HIS A 186 -15.25 -10.69 14.31
N LEU A 187 -14.35 -10.85 13.33
CA LEU A 187 -14.35 -10.07 12.08
C LEU A 187 -15.69 -10.08 11.30
N PRO A 188 -16.41 -11.21 11.16
CA PRO A 188 -17.72 -11.21 10.51
C PRO A 188 -18.71 -10.24 11.16
N LEU A 189 -18.74 -10.23 12.50
CA LEU A 189 -19.60 -9.35 13.29
C LEU A 189 -19.12 -7.89 13.24
N ALA A 190 -17.81 -7.67 13.36
CA ALA A 190 -17.22 -6.34 13.23
C ALA A 190 -17.52 -5.71 11.86
N PHE A 191 -17.41 -6.50 10.79
CA PHE A 191 -17.73 -6.06 9.42
C PHE A 191 -19.20 -5.69 9.25
N THR A 192 -20.12 -6.48 9.80
CA THR A 192 -21.54 -6.15 9.71
C THR A 192 -21.88 -4.85 10.43
N LEU A 193 -21.36 -4.64 11.64
CA LEU A 193 -21.61 -3.41 12.42
C LEU A 193 -20.90 -2.18 11.83
N LEU A 194 -19.61 -2.30 11.54
CA LEU A 194 -18.82 -1.17 11.07
C LEU A 194 -19.12 -0.84 9.60
N GLY A 195 -19.32 -1.86 8.76
CA GLY A 195 -19.71 -1.70 7.36
C GLY A 195 -21.06 -1.00 7.20
N THR A 196 -22.05 -1.34 8.03
CA THR A 196 -23.35 -0.63 8.05
C THR A 196 -23.20 0.82 8.52
N ALA A 197 -22.43 1.07 9.58
CA ALA A 197 -22.16 2.43 10.06
C ALA A 197 -21.45 3.29 8.99
N VAL A 198 -20.45 2.73 8.30
CA VAL A 198 -19.71 3.39 7.21
C VAL A 198 -20.62 3.68 6.03
N CYS A 199 -21.50 2.75 5.63
CA CYS A 199 -22.54 2.96 4.62
C CYS A 199 -23.42 4.16 4.97
N VAL A 200 -23.98 4.18 6.18
CA VAL A 200 -24.88 5.24 6.64
C VAL A 200 -24.15 6.59 6.66
N ALA A 201 -22.89 6.62 7.13
CA ALA A 201 -22.06 7.82 7.13
C ALA A 201 -21.79 8.34 5.70
N MET A 202 -21.37 7.47 4.77
CA MET A 202 -21.13 7.84 3.38
C MET A 202 -22.40 8.38 2.70
N TRP A 203 -23.54 7.75 2.94
CA TRP A 203 -24.84 8.21 2.44
C TRP A 203 -25.21 9.59 3.00
N MET A 204 -25.09 9.79 4.31
CA MET A 204 -25.37 11.08 4.97
C MET A 204 -24.45 12.19 4.46
N VAL A 205 -23.15 11.91 4.25
CA VAL A 205 -22.21 12.91 3.73
C VAL A 205 -22.55 13.27 2.28
N ALA A 206 -22.89 12.29 1.45
CA ALA A 206 -23.32 12.54 0.07
C ALA A 206 -24.60 13.41 0.03
N ALA A 207 -25.59 13.09 0.88
CA ALA A 207 -26.84 13.85 1.00
C ALA A 207 -26.60 15.29 1.46
N ARG A 208 -25.82 15.48 2.54
CA ARG A 208 -25.45 16.82 3.03
C ARG A 208 -24.67 17.64 2.01
N ARG A 209 -23.79 17.01 1.22
CA ARG A 209 -23.07 17.71 0.14
C ARG A 209 -23.99 18.12 -1.01
N TYR A 210 -24.94 17.26 -1.35
CA TYR A 210 -25.96 17.59 -2.34
C TYR A 210 -26.80 18.81 -1.89
N GLU A 211 -27.20 18.87 -0.62
CA GLU A 211 -27.92 20.00 -0.03
C GLU A 211 -27.07 21.27 0.08
N ARG A 212 -25.84 21.19 0.61
CA ARG A 212 -24.95 22.35 0.81
C ARG A 212 -24.47 23.02 -0.47
N GLY A 213 -24.60 22.36 -1.62
CA GLY A 213 -24.42 23.01 -2.92
C GLY A 213 -25.33 24.22 -3.14
N LEU A 214 -26.41 24.39 -2.37
CA LEU A 214 -27.25 25.60 -2.33
C LEU A 214 -26.59 26.81 -1.62
N THR A 215 -25.65 26.57 -0.71
CA THR A 215 -25.01 27.64 0.12
C THR A 215 -23.63 28.05 -0.36
N ALA A 216 -23.05 27.31 -1.31
CA ALA A 216 -21.71 27.54 -1.85
C ALA A 216 -21.75 28.23 -3.23
N ALA A 217 -22.77 29.04 -3.50
CA ALA A 217 -22.53 30.20 -4.35
C ALA A 217 -21.43 31.04 -3.65
N PRO A 218 -20.39 31.50 -4.36
CA PRO A 218 -19.30 32.23 -3.73
C PRO A 218 -19.88 33.47 -3.02
N THR A 219 -20.00 33.41 -1.70
CA THR A 219 -20.42 34.57 -0.91
C THR A 219 -19.28 35.59 -0.93
N LEU A 220 -19.62 36.86 -1.16
CA LEU A 220 -18.76 38.06 -1.15
C LEU A 220 -17.91 38.26 0.14
N THR A 221 -17.94 37.32 1.09
CA THR A 221 -17.17 37.29 2.34
C THR A 221 -15.68 36.94 2.15
N ASP A 222 -15.25 36.61 0.93
CA ASP A 222 -13.84 36.38 0.54
C ASP A 222 -12.92 37.61 0.76
N ARG A 223 -13.48 38.77 1.13
CA ARG A 223 -12.73 39.99 1.49
C ARG A 223 -11.90 39.88 2.78
N HIS A 224 -12.19 38.97 3.70
CA HIS A 224 -11.37 38.83 4.92
C HIS A 224 -10.01 38.16 4.66
N VAL A 225 -9.91 37.36 3.61
CA VAL A 225 -8.64 36.70 3.23
C VAL A 225 -7.62 37.74 2.74
N HIS A 226 -8.06 38.88 2.19
CA HIS A 226 -7.21 40.00 1.77
C HIS A 226 -6.36 40.64 2.88
N ARG A 227 -6.79 40.63 4.15
CA ARG A 227 -5.96 41.18 5.26
C ARG A 227 -4.77 40.29 5.61
N LEU A 228 -4.91 38.97 5.52
CA LEU A 228 -3.81 38.01 5.66
C LEU A 228 -2.80 38.12 4.52
N TYR A 229 -3.23 38.62 3.35
CA TYR A 229 -2.38 38.86 2.17
C TYR A 229 -1.66 40.22 2.16
N GLN A 230 -2.05 41.17 3.01
CA GLN A 230 -1.40 42.49 3.10
C GLN A 230 -0.13 42.50 3.97
N GLN A 231 0.06 41.50 4.81
CA GLN A 231 1.28 41.37 5.61
C GLN A 231 2.18 40.33 4.96
N THR A 232 3.35 40.77 4.46
CA THR A 232 4.42 39.83 4.12
C THR A 232 4.73 39.02 5.38
N PRO A 233 4.63 37.68 5.35
CA PRO A 233 4.81 36.90 6.55
C PRO A 233 6.22 37.11 7.09
N GLY A 234 6.33 37.60 8.33
CA GLY A 234 7.62 37.94 8.97
C GLY A 234 8.57 36.74 9.16
N TRP A 235 8.07 35.51 8.94
CA TRP A 235 8.87 34.28 8.97
C TRP A 235 9.60 33.99 7.66
N VAL A 236 9.33 34.73 6.55
CA VAL A 236 10.10 34.58 5.31
C VAL A 236 11.45 35.27 5.46
N PRO A 237 12.58 34.55 5.39
CA PRO A 237 13.89 35.15 5.60
C PRO A 237 14.23 36.20 4.54
N SER A 238 14.72 37.36 4.98
CA SER A 238 15.10 38.47 4.09
C SER A 238 16.23 38.12 3.12
N PHE A 239 17.15 37.24 3.52
CA PHE A 239 18.29 36.80 2.70
C PHE A 239 17.89 36.07 1.41
N LEU A 240 16.66 35.54 1.33
CA LEU A 240 16.17 34.87 0.11
C LEU A 240 15.76 35.86 -0.98
N GLY A 241 15.62 37.16 -0.68
CA GLY A 241 15.31 38.20 -1.68
C GLY A 241 13.97 38.04 -2.41
N VAL A 242 13.09 37.15 -1.96
CA VAL A 242 11.77 36.87 -2.57
C VAL A 242 10.61 37.57 -1.87
N ARG A 243 10.86 38.26 -0.75
CA ARG A 243 9.81 38.88 0.07
C ARG A 243 9.00 39.94 -0.68
N GLU A 244 9.64 40.64 -1.62
CA GLU A 244 9.03 41.67 -2.47
C GLU A 244 8.62 41.14 -3.84
N ASN A 245 8.84 39.85 -4.11
CA ASN A 245 8.55 39.26 -5.41
C ASN A 245 7.04 38.97 -5.54
N PRO A 246 6.33 39.61 -6.48
CA PRO A 246 4.87 39.46 -6.61
C PRO A 246 4.47 38.03 -7.03
N VAL A 247 5.32 37.33 -7.78
CA VAL A 247 5.09 35.95 -8.22
C VAL A 247 5.18 34.98 -7.02
N PHE A 248 6.12 35.22 -6.11
CA PHE A 248 6.23 34.47 -4.85
C PHE A 248 4.99 34.64 -3.99
N LEU A 249 4.54 35.89 -3.78
CA LEU A 249 3.38 36.18 -2.93
C LEU A 249 2.10 35.55 -3.49
N ARG A 250 1.93 35.57 -4.82
CA ARG A 250 0.81 34.91 -5.52
C ARG A 250 0.79 33.40 -5.27
N GLU A 251 1.93 32.74 -5.39
CA GLU A 251 2.02 31.29 -5.21
C GLU A 251 1.83 30.89 -3.74
N LEU A 252 2.47 31.62 -2.82
CA LEU A 252 2.28 31.43 -1.39
C LEU A 252 0.81 31.58 -0.98
N ALA A 253 0.13 32.59 -1.54
CA ALA A 253 -1.30 32.81 -1.30
C ALA A 253 -2.16 31.63 -1.79
N ALA A 254 -1.84 31.07 -2.96
CA ALA A 254 -2.53 29.92 -3.52
C ALA A 254 -2.33 28.66 -2.66
N GLN A 255 -1.12 28.43 -2.15
CA GLN A 255 -0.83 27.31 -1.25
C GLN A 255 -1.53 27.42 0.10
N LEU A 256 -1.62 28.63 0.67
CA LEU A 256 -2.34 28.88 1.91
C LEU A 256 -3.86 28.67 1.74
N ARG A 257 -4.42 29.11 0.61
CA ARG A 257 -5.85 28.95 0.28
C ARG A 257 -6.24 27.49 0.06
N SER A 258 -5.42 26.74 -0.67
CA SER A 258 -5.63 25.31 -0.92
C SER A 258 -5.39 24.43 0.31
N GLY A 259 -4.79 24.97 1.36
CA GLY A 259 -4.41 24.22 2.56
C GLY A 259 -3.20 23.31 2.34
N ALA A 260 -2.46 23.46 1.24
CA ALA A 260 -1.24 22.70 0.97
C ALA A 260 -0.15 22.91 2.05
N GLY A 261 -0.17 24.06 2.73
CA GLY A 261 0.68 24.38 3.89
C GLY A 261 0.13 23.91 5.25
N LYS A 262 -1.01 23.22 5.32
CA LYS A 262 -1.67 22.80 6.57
C LYS A 262 -1.27 21.38 7.00
N TRP A 263 -1.88 20.90 8.09
CA TRP A 263 -1.64 19.61 8.75
C TRP A 263 -1.45 18.38 7.83
N PRO A 264 -2.17 18.23 6.69
CA PRO A 264 -1.96 17.09 5.79
C PRO A 264 -0.54 16.97 5.23
N GLY A 265 0.16 18.10 4.99
CA GLY A 265 1.55 18.06 4.50
C GLY A 265 2.54 17.57 5.55
N TYR A 266 2.38 18.01 6.80
CA TYR A 266 3.17 17.54 7.94
C TYR A 266 2.95 16.06 8.23
N ALA A 267 1.69 15.60 8.16
CA ALA A 267 1.34 14.20 8.38
C ALA A 267 2.07 13.26 7.41
N VAL A 268 2.28 13.67 6.15
CA VAL A 268 3.01 12.85 5.18
C VAL A 268 4.47 12.67 5.59
N PHE A 269 5.19 13.74 5.95
CA PHE A 269 6.59 13.61 6.36
C PHE A 269 6.74 12.85 7.68
N VAL A 270 5.87 13.12 8.66
CA VAL A 270 5.85 12.33 9.90
C VAL A 270 5.62 10.86 9.60
N THR A 271 4.70 10.52 8.68
CA THR A 271 4.46 9.13 8.27
C THR A 271 5.66 8.52 7.55
N LEU A 272 6.30 9.26 6.64
CA LEU A 272 7.48 8.80 5.90
C LEU A 272 8.67 8.48 6.83
N PHE A 273 8.80 9.20 7.94
CA PHE A 273 9.85 8.96 8.93
C PHE A 273 9.47 7.90 9.96
N LEU A 274 8.25 7.96 10.47
CA LEU A 274 7.80 7.13 11.57
C LEU A 274 7.38 5.72 11.13
N ALA A 275 6.76 5.56 9.95
CA ALA A 275 6.29 4.26 9.49
C ALA A 275 7.43 3.25 9.26
N PRO A 276 8.57 3.60 8.61
CA PRO A 276 9.69 2.67 8.47
C PRO A 276 10.34 2.30 9.80
N PHE A 277 10.38 3.24 10.77
CA PHE A 277 10.87 2.99 12.12
C PHE A 277 9.96 2.00 12.88
N LEU A 278 8.65 2.23 12.84
CA LEU A 278 7.68 1.35 13.51
C LEU A 278 7.64 -0.02 12.82
N TYR A 279 7.76 -0.06 11.50
CA TYR A 279 7.87 -1.30 10.75
C TYR A 279 9.10 -2.11 11.18
N SER A 280 10.29 -1.51 11.29
CA SER A 280 11.48 -2.23 11.76
C SER A 280 11.36 -2.72 13.20
N GLN A 281 10.72 -1.94 14.09
CA GLN A 281 10.47 -2.38 15.48
C GLN A 281 9.54 -3.60 15.50
N SER A 282 8.46 -3.56 14.74
CA SER A 282 7.50 -4.68 14.69
C SER A 282 8.05 -5.92 14.01
N TRP A 283 8.91 -5.74 13.01
CA TRP A 283 9.61 -6.83 12.35
C TRP A 283 10.53 -7.57 13.33
N ASN A 284 11.20 -6.85 14.24
CA ASN A 284 11.97 -7.49 15.32
C ASN A 284 11.12 -8.37 16.21
N VAL A 285 9.99 -7.84 16.65
CA VAL A 285 9.05 -8.51 17.56
C VAL A 285 8.41 -9.75 16.90
N ARG A 286 8.11 -9.68 15.60
CA ARG A 286 7.55 -10.83 14.86
C ARG A 286 8.59 -11.90 14.55
N ARG A 287 9.80 -11.51 14.13
CA ARG A 287 10.85 -12.46 13.78
C ARG A 287 11.33 -13.25 14.99
N SER A 288 11.37 -12.65 16.18
CA SER A 288 11.63 -13.39 17.42
C SER A 288 10.56 -14.45 17.69
N SER A 289 9.27 -14.12 17.53
CA SER A 289 8.17 -15.08 17.72
C SER A 289 8.09 -16.18 16.63
N GLU A 290 8.43 -15.86 15.38
CA GLU A 290 8.44 -16.85 14.28
C GLU A 290 9.59 -17.87 14.42
N ILE A 291 10.74 -17.45 14.97
CA ILE A 291 11.86 -18.35 15.26
C ILE A 291 11.46 -19.34 16.37
N GLU A 292 10.70 -18.92 17.37
CA GLU A 292 10.15 -19.80 18.41
C GLU A 292 9.14 -20.81 17.84
N LEU A 293 8.27 -20.40 16.92
CA LEU A 293 7.26 -21.27 16.29
C LEU A 293 7.86 -22.39 15.43
N ARG A 294 9.04 -22.15 14.84
CA ARG A 294 9.73 -23.07 13.92
C ARG A 294 10.37 -24.28 14.60
N ASN A 295 10.41 -24.29 15.94
CA ASN A 295 10.92 -25.41 16.73
C ASN A 295 9.90 -26.55 16.90
N ASN A 296 8.65 -26.40 16.43
CA ASN A 296 7.64 -27.46 16.43
C ASN A 296 7.75 -28.32 15.16
N ALA A 297 7.84 -29.65 15.31
CA ALA A 297 8.11 -30.58 14.20
C ALA A 297 6.91 -30.73 13.24
N PRO A 298 7.08 -30.56 11.91
CA PRO A 298 5.97 -30.62 10.95
C PRO A 298 5.54 -32.07 10.62
N LEU A 299 4.23 -32.34 10.65
CA LEU A 299 3.63 -33.57 10.08
C LEU A 299 3.89 -33.67 8.57
N ARG A 300 4.18 -34.87 8.06
CA ARG A 300 4.36 -35.14 6.61
C ARG A 300 3.11 -35.79 6.04
N ALA A 301 2.52 -35.21 5.01
CA ALA A 301 1.45 -35.87 4.26
C ALA A 301 2.06 -36.95 3.35
N THR A 302 1.52 -38.17 3.40
CA THR A 302 1.88 -39.24 2.46
C THR A 302 0.81 -39.31 1.36
N THR A 303 1.25 -39.29 0.10
CA THR A 303 0.35 -39.61 -1.02
C THR A 303 -0.16 -41.04 -0.84
N PRO A 304 -1.44 -41.32 -1.12
CA PRO A 304 -1.89 -42.70 -1.11
C PRO A 304 -1.16 -43.40 -2.24
N GLU A 305 -0.37 -44.43 -1.91
CA GLU A 305 -0.01 -45.43 -2.90
C GLU A 305 -1.33 -45.96 -3.49
N PRO A 306 -1.50 -46.02 -4.82
CA PRO A 306 -2.65 -46.70 -5.38
C PRO A 306 -2.62 -48.11 -4.79
N ALA A 307 -3.70 -48.52 -4.13
CA ALA A 307 -3.79 -49.84 -3.52
C ALA A 307 -3.31 -50.86 -4.55
N GLN A 308 -2.11 -51.42 -4.34
CA GLN A 308 -1.76 -52.67 -4.99
C GLN A 308 -2.80 -53.65 -4.46
N ALA A 309 -3.50 -54.28 -5.39
CA ALA A 309 -4.43 -55.35 -5.10
C ALA A 309 -3.60 -56.51 -4.55
N ASP A 310 -3.27 -56.47 -3.26
CA ASP A 310 -2.70 -57.61 -2.56
C ASP A 310 -3.81 -58.65 -2.43
N GLU A 311 -3.65 -59.68 -3.26
CA GLU A 311 -4.00 -61.09 -3.10
C GLU A 311 -4.36 -61.55 -1.67
N PHE A 312 -5.46 -61.06 -1.09
CA PHE A 312 -6.20 -61.83 -0.09
C PHE A 312 -7.69 -61.64 -0.34
N GLY A 313 -8.31 -62.72 -0.83
CA GLY A 313 -9.73 -62.77 -1.19
C GLY A 313 -10.63 -62.46 -0.01
N VAL A 314 -10.98 -61.18 0.14
CA VAL A 314 -12.10 -60.74 0.96
C VAL A 314 -13.23 -60.38 0.01
N ASN A 315 -14.31 -61.16 0.07
CA ASN A 315 -15.48 -60.98 -0.77
C ASN A 315 -16.03 -59.54 -0.65
N GLN A 316 -16.13 -58.86 -1.80
CA GLN A 316 -16.71 -57.52 -1.97
C GLN A 316 -18.20 -57.39 -1.57
N GLN A 317 -18.82 -58.44 -1.04
CA GLN A 317 -20.24 -58.47 -0.66
C GLN A 317 -20.51 -58.17 0.82
N ASP A 318 -19.51 -58.16 1.70
CA ASP A 318 -19.71 -57.86 3.13
C ASP A 318 -19.48 -56.37 3.52
N LEU A 319 -19.17 -55.51 2.54
CA LEU A 319 -19.02 -54.05 2.74
C LEU A 319 -20.36 -53.28 2.62
N ALA A 320 -21.50 -53.97 2.52
CA ALA A 320 -22.80 -53.35 2.24
C ALA A 320 -23.61 -52.95 3.49
N ILE A 321 -23.08 -53.07 4.72
CA ILE A 321 -23.83 -52.75 5.95
C ILE A 321 -22.97 -51.92 6.92
N THR A 322 -22.57 -50.71 6.52
CA THR A 322 -22.40 -49.51 7.38
C THR A 322 -21.71 -48.41 6.56
N GLY A 323 -22.46 -47.39 6.11
CA GLY A 323 -21.94 -46.08 5.71
C GLY A 323 -20.97 -46.02 4.51
N ALA A 324 -21.23 -45.15 3.53
CA ALA A 324 -20.27 -44.88 2.46
C ALA A 324 -18.86 -44.55 2.99
N PRO A 325 -17.76 -45.01 2.34
CA PRO A 325 -16.41 -44.71 2.79
C PRO A 325 -16.17 -43.20 2.76
N THR A 326 -16.02 -42.59 3.93
CA THR A 326 -15.68 -41.16 4.03
C THR A 326 -14.27 -40.95 3.49
N PRO A 327 -14.04 -40.05 2.53
CA PRO A 327 -12.71 -39.76 2.02
C PRO A 327 -11.81 -39.25 3.15
N TYR A 328 -10.56 -39.71 3.21
CA TYR A 328 -9.58 -39.29 4.20
C TYR A 328 -8.19 -39.10 3.60
N VAL A 329 -7.39 -38.22 4.21
CA VAL A 329 -5.97 -38.03 3.89
C VAL A 329 -5.11 -38.70 4.96
N LYS A 330 -4.11 -39.49 4.53
CA LYS A 330 -3.10 -40.08 5.41
C LYS A 330 -2.00 -39.07 5.73
N LEU A 331 -1.74 -38.88 7.01
CA LEU A 331 -0.68 -38.03 7.55
C LEU A 331 0.26 -38.92 8.37
N ARG A 332 1.56 -38.66 8.31
CA ARG A 332 2.56 -39.29 9.19
C ARG A 332 3.16 -38.27 10.14
N SER A 333 3.15 -38.67 11.42
CA SER A 333 3.90 -38.02 12.49
C SER A 333 5.41 -38.21 12.34
N TRP A 334 6.21 -37.35 12.99
CA TRP A 334 7.66 -37.54 13.15
C TRP A 334 7.98 -38.87 13.85
N ASN A 335 7.10 -39.34 14.73
CA ASN A 335 7.22 -40.63 15.44
C ASN A 335 6.71 -41.82 14.60
N ASN A 336 6.48 -41.62 13.29
CA ASN A 336 5.88 -42.60 12.36
C ASN A 336 4.44 -43.05 12.69
N GLU A 337 3.75 -42.39 13.62
CA GLU A 337 2.32 -42.65 13.86
C GLU A 337 1.46 -42.20 12.65
N GLU A 338 0.47 -43.04 12.28
CA GLU A 338 -0.47 -42.73 11.20
C GLU A 338 -1.68 -41.96 11.74
N LEU A 339 -1.91 -40.78 11.15
CA LEU A 339 -3.03 -39.89 11.44
C LEU A 339 -3.92 -39.78 10.20
N HIS A 340 -5.24 -39.79 10.38
CA HIS A 340 -6.23 -39.66 9.31
C HIS A 340 -7.01 -38.35 9.43
N LEU A 341 -6.98 -37.53 8.38
CA LEU A 341 -7.82 -36.33 8.26
C LEU A 341 -9.12 -36.69 7.52
N LYS A 342 -10.25 -36.75 8.23
CA LYS A 342 -11.55 -37.16 7.68
C LYS A 342 -12.23 -36.04 6.88
N GLY A 343 -12.89 -36.40 5.77
CA GLY A 343 -13.70 -35.49 4.95
C GLY A 343 -12.94 -34.72 3.87
N HIS A 344 -11.63 -35.00 3.72
CA HIS A 344 -10.75 -34.31 2.76
C HIS A 344 -10.18 -35.29 1.73
N THR A 345 -9.94 -34.78 0.53
CA THR A 345 -9.27 -35.51 -0.56
C THR A 345 -7.85 -34.95 -0.77
N ASN A 346 -6.89 -35.83 -1.08
CA ASN A 346 -5.49 -35.44 -1.27
C ASN A 346 -5.27 -34.49 -2.47
N CYS A 347 -6.17 -34.50 -3.46
CA CYS A 347 -6.11 -33.61 -4.61
C CYS A 347 -6.80 -32.26 -4.30
N ALA A 348 -6.06 -31.15 -4.38
CA ALA A 348 -6.59 -29.78 -4.30
C ALA A 348 -7.39 -29.43 -3.02
N CYS A 349 -6.93 -29.87 -1.84
CA CYS A 349 -7.44 -29.40 -0.56
C CYS A 349 -6.72 -28.11 -0.11
N LEU A 350 -7.47 -27.00 0.01
CA LEU A 350 -6.96 -25.71 0.46
C LEU A 350 -6.30 -25.80 1.84
N ARG A 351 -6.90 -26.55 2.78
CA ARG A 351 -6.37 -26.72 4.14
C ARG A 351 -5.03 -27.45 4.16
N MET A 352 -4.89 -28.52 3.37
CA MET A 352 -3.61 -29.21 3.20
C MET A 352 -2.57 -28.31 2.52
N GLY A 353 -2.97 -27.54 1.52
CA GLY A 353 -2.09 -26.55 0.89
C GLY A 353 -1.62 -25.47 1.88
N LEU A 354 -2.51 -24.94 2.71
CA LEU A 354 -2.19 -23.95 3.75
C LEU A 354 -1.31 -24.54 4.86
N TYR A 355 -1.55 -25.78 5.29
CA TYR A 355 -0.69 -26.46 6.25
C TYR A 355 0.73 -26.70 5.70
N GLN A 356 0.86 -27.14 4.44
CA GLN A 356 2.15 -27.41 3.81
C GLN A 356 2.94 -26.14 3.44
N SER A 357 2.26 -25.09 2.98
CA SER A 357 2.91 -23.87 2.47
C SER A 357 3.02 -22.75 3.51
N ALA A 358 2.07 -22.68 4.44
CA ALA A 358 1.93 -21.58 5.39
C ALA A 358 1.82 -22.04 6.86
N HIS A 359 1.97 -23.36 7.12
CA HIS A 359 1.93 -23.96 8.46
C HIS A 359 0.69 -23.60 9.29
N VAL A 360 -0.45 -23.36 8.63
CA VAL A 360 -1.73 -23.14 9.30
C VAL A 360 -2.16 -24.46 9.96
N PRO A 361 -2.45 -24.50 11.27
CA PRO A 361 -2.73 -25.74 11.98
C PRO A 361 -3.98 -26.45 11.44
N LEU A 362 -3.95 -27.78 11.45
CA LEU A 362 -5.12 -28.59 11.10
C LEU A 362 -6.14 -28.60 12.25
N PRO A 363 -7.44 -28.77 11.96
CA PRO A 363 -8.47 -28.86 12.99
C PRO A 363 -8.38 -30.17 13.77
N ALA A 364 -8.21 -30.10 15.10
CA ALA A 364 -8.12 -31.30 15.95
C ALA A 364 -9.37 -32.18 15.88
N SER A 365 -10.55 -31.60 15.63
CA SER A 365 -11.81 -32.35 15.48
C SER A 365 -11.88 -33.22 14.22
N GLU A 366 -11.03 -32.98 13.22
CA GLU A 366 -11.05 -33.70 11.94
C GLU A 366 -9.87 -34.66 11.78
N VAL A 367 -8.87 -34.61 12.68
CA VAL A 367 -7.70 -35.50 12.68
C VAL A 367 -7.91 -36.61 13.71
N PHE A 368 -7.73 -37.86 13.28
CA PHE A 368 -7.89 -39.05 14.11
C PHE A 368 -6.61 -39.87 14.10
N LYS A 369 -6.25 -40.44 15.26
CA LYS A 369 -5.15 -41.39 15.38
C LYS A 369 -5.64 -42.78 14.97
N VAL A 370 -4.84 -43.48 14.18
CA VAL A 370 -5.10 -44.89 13.84
C VAL A 370 -4.45 -45.75 14.91
N VAL A 371 -5.26 -46.39 15.76
CA VAL A 371 -4.80 -47.35 16.75
C VAL A 371 -5.09 -48.75 16.24
N VAL A 372 -4.04 -49.54 16.06
CA VAL A 372 -4.19 -50.96 15.73
C VAL A 372 -4.20 -51.72 17.06
N HIS A 373 -5.37 -52.19 17.47
CA HIS A 373 -5.46 -53.06 18.65
C HIS A 373 -4.90 -54.44 18.30
N ASP A 374 -3.81 -54.81 18.97
CA ASP A 374 -3.19 -56.12 18.85
C ASP A 374 -4.03 -57.14 19.64
N PRO A 375 -4.52 -58.23 19.02
CA PRO A 375 -5.43 -59.18 19.68
C PRO A 375 -4.80 -59.93 20.87
N MET A 376 -3.49 -59.81 21.09
CA MET A 376 -2.80 -60.40 22.23
C MET A 376 -2.78 -59.52 23.50
N GLN A 377 -3.06 -58.22 23.40
CA GLN A 377 -3.07 -57.34 24.58
C GLN A 377 -4.41 -57.40 25.35
N GLU A 378 -5.55 -57.54 24.67
CA GLU A 378 -6.87 -57.61 25.31
C GLU A 378 -7.11 -58.88 26.14
N ALA A 379 -6.34 -59.95 25.88
CA ALA A 379 -6.40 -61.18 26.68
C ALA A 379 -5.83 -61.01 28.11
N SER A 380 -5.09 -59.92 28.37
CA SER A 380 -4.49 -59.65 29.68
C SER A 380 -5.26 -58.63 30.54
N SER A 381 -6.26 -57.95 29.99
CA SER A 381 -6.93 -56.81 30.65
C SER A 381 -8.45 -56.84 30.53
N THR A 382 -9.09 -58.00 30.67
CA THR A 382 -10.56 -58.09 30.78
C THR A 382 -10.98 -59.00 31.94
N SER A 383 -10.97 -58.44 33.15
CA SER A 383 -11.77 -58.92 34.28
C SER A 383 -12.67 -57.80 34.82
N SER A 384 -13.59 -57.29 33.99
CA SER A 384 -14.79 -56.64 34.48
C SER A 384 -15.87 -56.59 33.39
N LEU A 385 -17.04 -57.10 33.76
CA LEU A 385 -18.29 -57.24 33.03
C LEU A 385 -18.57 -56.22 31.90
N GLY A 386 -18.90 -56.77 30.73
CA GLY A 386 -20.14 -56.41 30.04
C GLY A 386 -20.06 -55.35 28.95
N ASP A 387 -19.17 -55.49 27.97
CA ASP A 387 -19.35 -54.86 26.66
C ASP A 387 -18.86 -55.79 25.53
N SER A 388 -19.53 -55.72 24.38
CA SER A 388 -19.33 -56.62 23.24
C SER A 388 -17.87 -56.61 22.75
N PRO A 389 -17.30 -57.74 22.28
CA PRO A 389 -15.92 -57.79 21.83
C PRO A 389 -15.69 -56.79 20.68
N ALA A 390 -14.74 -55.88 20.87
CA ALA A 390 -14.29 -54.97 19.82
C ALA A 390 -13.85 -55.82 18.61
N ARG A 391 -14.40 -55.52 17.44
CA ARG A 391 -14.00 -56.20 16.19
C ARG A 391 -12.52 -55.89 15.91
N PRO A 392 -11.71 -56.88 15.52
CA PRO A 392 -10.32 -56.64 15.14
C PRO A 392 -10.27 -55.77 13.88
N GLY A 393 -9.62 -54.62 13.99
CA GLY A 393 -9.44 -53.66 12.90
C GLY A 393 -8.87 -52.32 13.43
N PRO A 394 -8.34 -51.46 12.54
CA PRO A 394 -7.85 -50.14 12.92
C PRO A 394 -8.99 -49.30 13.52
N ALA A 395 -8.87 -48.96 14.81
CA ALA A 395 -9.78 -48.04 15.49
C ALA A 395 -9.31 -46.60 15.27
N LEU A 396 -10.27 -45.70 15.02
CA LEU A 396 -10.01 -44.27 14.86
C LEU A 396 -10.31 -43.56 16.17
N GLU A 397 -9.28 -43.22 16.93
CA GLU A 397 -9.41 -42.49 18.19
C GLU A 397 -9.24 -40.97 17.97
N PRO A 398 -10.04 -40.13 18.63
CA PRO A 398 -9.81 -38.69 18.65
C PRO A 398 -8.51 -38.39 19.41
N LEU A 399 -7.74 -37.41 18.93
CA LEU A 399 -6.51 -36.98 19.60
C LEU A 399 -6.80 -36.40 20.99
N SER A 400 -6.00 -36.78 21.98
CA SER A 400 -5.97 -36.09 23.28
C SER A 400 -5.39 -34.68 23.14
N GLN A 401 -5.67 -33.80 24.10
CA GLN A 401 -5.24 -32.39 24.05
C GLN A 401 -3.70 -32.24 24.05
N GLU A 402 -2.99 -33.12 24.74
CA GLU A 402 -1.53 -33.17 24.79
C GLU A 402 -0.92 -33.71 23.49
N GLU A 403 -1.52 -34.75 22.89
CA GLU A 403 -1.08 -35.27 21.59
C GLU A 403 -1.35 -34.26 20.47
N ALA A 404 -2.49 -33.55 20.49
CA ALA A 404 -2.79 -32.49 19.54
C ALA A 404 -1.73 -31.38 19.58
N ARG A 405 -1.27 -30.98 20.78
CA ARG A 405 -0.17 -30.03 20.97
C ARG A 405 1.15 -30.57 20.40
N GLN A 406 1.49 -31.84 20.66
CA GLN A 406 2.71 -32.47 20.16
C GLN A 406 2.76 -32.57 18.63
N PHE A 407 1.61 -32.71 17.97
CA PHE A 407 1.50 -32.82 16.52
C PHE A 407 1.25 -31.49 15.80
N GLY A 408 1.24 -30.35 16.51
CA GLY A 408 0.97 -29.04 15.91
C GLY A 408 -0.46 -28.90 15.38
N VAL A 409 -1.40 -29.67 15.95
CA VAL A 409 -2.83 -29.65 15.64
C VAL A 409 -3.53 -28.75 16.66
N SER A 410 -4.38 -27.84 16.21
CA SER A 410 -4.94 -26.81 17.11
C SER A 410 -5.95 -27.41 18.10
N SER A 411 -5.59 -27.44 19.38
CA SER A 411 -6.54 -27.37 20.50
C SER A 411 -6.32 -26.01 21.20
N THR A 412 -7.42 -25.33 21.52
CA THR A 412 -7.49 -23.91 21.86
C THR A 412 -6.45 -23.36 22.86
N ASP A 413 -6.08 -22.10 22.60
CA ASP A 413 -5.59 -21.02 23.48
C ASP A 413 -4.88 -21.41 24.77
N SER A 414 -3.57 -21.62 24.68
CA SER A 414 -2.55 -21.10 25.61
C SER A 414 -1.26 -21.92 25.43
N GLU A 415 -0.12 -21.24 25.51
CA GLU A 415 1.22 -21.84 25.64
C GLU A 415 1.87 -22.33 24.34
N ILE A 416 2.26 -21.37 23.49
CA ILE A 416 3.50 -21.53 22.71
C ILE A 416 4.61 -21.00 23.63
N GLY A 417 5.36 -21.91 24.23
CA GLY A 417 6.40 -21.61 25.22
C GLY A 417 7.61 -20.93 24.61
N ASN A 418 8.01 -19.82 25.22
CA ASN A 418 9.18 -19.01 24.88
C ASN A 418 10.47 -19.83 25.04
N THR A 419 11.21 -20.03 23.96
CA THR A 419 12.62 -20.41 24.04
C THR A 419 13.43 -19.13 23.85
N GLU A 420 13.93 -18.57 24.96
CA GLU A 420 14.62 -17.28 24.97
C GLU A 420 15.86 -17.32 24.05
N LEU A 421 15.84 -16.51 22.98
CA LEU A 421 17.00 -16.28 22.12
C LEU A 421 18.14 -15.61 22.90
N SER A 422 19.40 -15.93 22.55
CA SER A 422 20.55 -15.30 23.18
C SER A 422 20.57 -13.78 22.96
N PRO A 423 21.01 -12.99 23.95
CA PRO A 423 20.96 -11.51 23.90
C PRO A 423 21.79 -10.92 22.74
N ASP A 424 22.88 -11.58 22.36
CA ASP A 424 23.72 -11.13 21.23
C ASP A 424 23.01 -11.32 19.88
N THR A 425 22.28 -12.41 19.72
CA THR A 425 21.48 -12.69 18.51
C THR A 425 20.33 -11.69 18.39
N LEU A 426 19.67 -11.38 19.50
CA LEU A 426 18.62 -10.36 19.58
C LEU A 426 19.15 -8.98 19.19
N ASN A 427 20.34 -8.61 19.67
CA ASN A 427 20.94 -7.33 19.36
C ASN A 427 21.35 -7.22 17.88
N GLN A 428 21.89 -8.30 17.29
CA GLN A 428 22.24 -8.35 15.87
C GLN A 428 21.00 -8.29 14.96
N ILE A 429 19.91 -8.98 15.32
CA ILE A 429 18.62 -8.92 14.61
C ILE A 429 18.07 -7.49 14.67
N ARG A 430 18.12 -6.86 15.86
CA ARG A 430 17.64 -5.49 16.09
C ARG A 430 18.40 -4.47 15.24
N LEU A 431 19.73 -4.53 15.23
CA LEU A 431 20.55 -3.60 14.42
C LEU A 431 20.31 -3.80 12.92
N HIS A 432 20.17 -5.05 12.48
CA HIS A 432 19.94 -5.36 11.07
C HIS A 432 18.57 -4.84 10.58
N SER A 433 17.50 -5.06 11.34
CA SER A 433 16.16 -4.58 10.97
C SER A 433 16.05 -3.07 11.04
N MET A 434 16.69 -2.42 12.02
CA MET A 434 16.74 -0.96 12.10
C MET A 434 17.45 -0.35 10.90
N GLY A 435 18.55 -0.98 10.44
CA GLY A 435 19.22 -0.62 9.19
C GLY A 435 18.31 -0.75 7.96
N GLN A 436 17.50 -1.81 7.89
CA GLN A 436 16.50 -1.97 6.81
C GLN A 436 15.39 -0.92 6.89
N GLY A 437 14.90 -0.59 8.09
CA GLY A 437 13.92 0.48 8.30
C GLY A 437 14.45 1.85 7.87
N LEU A 438 15.71 2.16 8.22
CA LEU A 438 16.38 3.38 7.77
C LEU A 438 16.50 3.42 6.24
N LEU A 439 16.92 2.32 5.60
CA LEU A 439 16.99 2.23 4.13
C LEU A 439 15.62 2.44 3.48
N GLY A 440 14.57 1.82 4.02
CA GLY A 440 13.19 2.01 3.57
C GLY A 440 12.74 3.48 3.68
N CYS A 441 13.09 4.14 4.78
CA CYS A 441 12.87 5.57 4.96
C CYS A 441 13.57 6.41 3.89
N LEU A 442 14.84 6.12 3.58
CA LEU A 442 15.62 6.85 2.58
C LEU A 442 15.02 6.71 1.17
N ILE A 443 14.63 5.49 0.78
CA ILE A 443 14.03 5.22 -0.53
C ILE A 443 12.68 5.92 -0.66
N LEU A 444 11.79 5.78 0.34
CA LEU A 444 10.47 6.41 0.30
C LEU A 444 10.56 7.94 0.33
N LEU A 445 11.44 8.50 1.17
CA LEU A 445 11.65 9.95 1.24
C LEU A 445 12.18 10.49 -0.09
N SER A 446 13.21 9.85 -0.65
CA SER A 446 13.82 10.30 -1.91
C SER A 446 12.84 10.18 -3.09
N LEU A 447 12.08 9.09 -3.18
CA LEU A 447 11.03 8.93 -4.19
C LEU A 447 9.95 10.00 -4.04
N TYR A 448 9.43 10.19 -2.83
CA TYR A 448 8.39 11.16 -2.55
C TYR A 448 8.84 12.59 -2.86
N LEU A 449 10.01 13.01 -2.37
CA LEU A 449 10.55 14.35 -2.63
C LEU A 449 10.78 14.55 -4.12
N SER A 450 11.39 13.59 -4.80
CA SER A 450 11.73 13.74 -6.21
C SER A 450 10.49 13.82 -7.10
N VAL A 451 9.50 12.94 -6.89
CA VAL A 451 8.27 12.92 -7.69
C VAL A 451 7.36 14.12 -7.35
N ARG A 452 7.18 14.43 -6.06
CA ARG A 452 6.27 15.50 -5.64
C ARG A 452 6.80 16.88 -6.02
N CYS A 453 8.08 17.16 -5.76
CA CYS A 453 8.65 18.48 -5.99
C CYS A 453 8.84 18.77 -7.48
N SER A 454 9.24 17.76 -8.28
CA SER A 454 9.26 17.90 -9.74
C SER A 454 7.84 18.07 -10.30
N GLY A 455 6.86 17.30 -9.83
CA GLY A 455 5.47 17.39 -10.27
C GLY A 455 4.81 18.74 -10.01
N PHE A 456 5.13 19.40 -8.88
CA PHE A 456 4.62 20.75 -8.58
C PHE A 456 5.10 21.80 -9.57
N LEU A 457 6.35 21.71 -10.02
CA LEU A 457 6.95 22.69 -10.92
C LEU A 457 6.90 22.27 -12.40
N ALA A 458 6.54 21.03 -12.72
CA ALA A 458 6.36 20.52 -14.08
C ALA A 458 5.34 21.33 -14.90
N ASN A 459 4.37 21.97 -14.24
CA ASN A 459 3.37 22.81 -14.92
C ASN A 459 3.60 24.31 -14.73
N ALA A 460 4.73 24.72 -14.14
CA ALA A 460 4.95 26.09 -13.72
C ALA A 460 4.91 27.12 -14.87
N VAL A 461 5.44 26.73 -16.04
CA VAL A 461 5.48 27.55 -17.27
C VAL A 461 4.30 27.22 -18.16
N THR A 462 4.11 25.93 -18.47
CA THR A 462 3.04 25.49 -19.40
C THR A 462 1.66 25.92 -18.96
N SER A 463 1.35 25.91 -17.66
CA SER A 463 0.03 26.35 -17.18
C SER A 463 -0.20 27.86 -17.28
N GLU A 464 0.85 28.68 -17.27
CA GLU A 464 0.72 30.13 -17.51
C GLU A 464 0.61 30.41 -19.02
N CYS A 465 1.30 29.63 -19.86
CA CYS A 465 1.14 29.68 -21.30
C CYS A 465 -0.29 29.28 -21.72
N ASP A 466 -0.81 28.17 -21.17
CA ASP A 466 -2.17 27.67 -21.43
C ASP A 466 -3.24 28.70 -21.01
N ARG A 467 -2.97 29.47 -19.96
CA ARG A 467 -3.86 30.53 -19.44
C ARG A 467 -3.68 31.89 -20.10
N ARG A 468 -2.73 32.03 -21.04
CA ARG A 468 -2.31 33.32 -21.63
C ARG A 468 -1.88 34.38 -20.61
N SER A 469 -1.62 33.99 -19.37
CA SER A 469 -1.16 34.91 -18.31
C SER A 469 0.33 35.19 -18.39
N TRP A 470 1.07 34.43 -19.22
CA TRP A 470 2.49 34.67 -19.46
C TRP A 470 2.75 36.00 -20.19
N THR A 471 1.89 36.36 -21.16
CA THR A 471 1.98 37.66 -21.85
C THR A 471 1.70 38.81 -20.90
N ASP A 472 0.71 38.67 -20.02
CA ASP A 472 0.40 39.67 -19.00
C ASP A 472 1.55 39.86 -18.00
N LEU A 473 2.20 38.76 -17.59
CA LEU A 473 3.39 38.81 -16.73
C LEU A 473 4.56 39.50 -17.43
N ALA A 474 4.77 39.25 -18.73
CA ALA A 474 5.82 39.92 -19.49
C ALA A 474 5.58 41.45 -19.61
N LEU A 475 4.33 41.89 -19.66
CA LEU A 475 3.96 43.31 -19.70
C LEU A 475 4.24 44.04 -18.37
N THR A 476 4.37 43.32 -17.25
CA THR A 476 4.69 43.93 -15.94
C THR A 476 6.16 44.30 -15.74
N GLY A 477 7.04 43.99 -16.71
CA GLY A 477 8.48 44.28 -16.62
C GLY A 477 9.25 43.38 -15.63
N ILE A 478 8.65 42.29 -15.17
CA ILE A 478 9.30 41.32 -14.27
C ILE A 478 10.35 40.52 -15.05
N GLU A 479 11.58 40.50 -14.54
CA GLU A 479 12.65 39.72 -15.16
C GLU A 479 12.38 38.20 -15.08
N PRO A 480 12.78 37.39 -16.08
CA PRO A 480 12.62 35.94 -16.06
C PRO A 480 13.24 35.27 -14.82
N GLY A 481 14.36 35.81 -14.31
CA GLY A 481 14.99 35.35 -13.08
C GLY A 481 14.13 35.58 -11.83
N GLN A 482 13.37 36.66 -11.79
CA GLN A 482 12.42 36.94 -10.71
C GLN A 482 11.22 35.99 -10.79
N VAL A 483 10.70 35.68 -11.99
CA VAL A 483 9.62 34.69 -12.16
C VAL A 483 10.08 33.30 -11.68
N LEU A 484 11.28 32.89 -12.10
CA LEU A 484 11.89 31.60 -11.73
C LEU A 484 12.06 31.48 -10.21
N ARG A 485 12.70 32.46 -9.57
CA ARG A 485 12.90 32.47 -8.11
C ARG A 485 11.57 32.54 -7.35
N GLY A 486 10.62 33.34 -7.84
CA GLY A 486 9.31 33.51 -7.22
C GLY A 486 8.49 32.22 -7.23
N LYS A 487 8.39 31.55 -8.38
CA LYS A 487 7.70 30.25 -8.50
C LYS A 487 8.42 29.14 -7.74
N LEU A 488 9.75 29.08 -7.81
CA LEU A 488 10.54 28.07 -7.09
C LEU A 488 10.35 28.20 -5.57
N ALA A 489 10.56 29.40 -5.02
CA ALA A 489 10.39 29.65 -3.59
C ALA A 489 8.92 29.49 -3.16
N GLY A 490 7.98 30.01 -3.95
CA GLY A 490 6.55 29.97 -3.63
C GLY A 490 6.01 28.54 -3.59
N THR A 491 6.52 27.65 -4.45
CA THR A 491 6.08 26.25 -4.50
C THR A 491 6.78 25.35 -3.48
N LEU A 492 8.10 25.52 -3.28
CA LEU A 492 8.92 24.59 -2.49
C LEU A 492 9.09 24.98 -1.02
N MET A 493 8.89 26.25 -0.65
CA MET A 493 9.16 26.69 0.72
C MET A 493 8.28 25.98 1.76
N MET A 494 6.99 25.78 1.48
CA MET A 494 6.12 25.03 2.39
C MET A 494 6.54 23.56 2.54
N PRO A 495 6.77 22.78 1.47
CA PRO A 495 7.35 21.45 1.57
C PRO A 495 8.66 21.38 2.37
N VAL A 496 9.57 22.35 2.18
CA VAL A 496 10.83 22.41 2.94
C VAL A 496 10.59 22.67 4.43
N ILE A 497 9.69 23.60 4.78
CA ILE A 497 9.32 23.84 6.18
C ILE A 497 8.69 22.58 6.78
N GLN A 498 7.79 21.92 6.05
CA GLN A 498 7.15 20.67 6.49
C GLN A 498 8.19 19.55 6.74
N LEU A 499 9.17 19.41 5.85
CA LEU A 499 10.29 18.49 6.00
C LEU A 499 11.11 18.81 7.27
N LEU A 500 11.49 20.07 7.46
CA LEU A 500 12.32 20.50 8.59
C LEU A 500 11.59 20.33 9.93
N VAL A 501 10.30 20.68 9.99
CA VAL A 501 9.47 20.51 11.20
C VAL A 501 9.22 19.04 11.52
N ALA A 502 9.15 18.17 10.51
CA ALA A 502 8.99 16.72 10.71
C ALA A 502 10.32 16.00 10.99
N SER A 503 11.47 16.59 10.63
CA SER A 503 12.79 15.99 10.80
C SER A 503 13.16 15.57 12.23
N PRO A 504 12.65 16.18 13.33
CA PRO A 504 12.92 15.69 14.68
C PRO A 504 12.44 14.25 14.93
N SER A 505 11.47 13.74 14.16
CA SER A 505 11.06 12.33 14.26
C SER A 505 12.17 11.34 13.89
N LEU A 506 13.17 11.77 13.10
CA LEU A 506 14.35 10.97 12.79
C LEU A 506 15.27 10.78 14.00
N LEU A 507 15.13 11.57 15.07
CA LEU A 507 15.85 11.34 16.34
C LEU A 507 15.52 9.97 16.94
N LEU A 508 14.37 9.36 16.59
CA LEU A 508 14.05 8.00 16.99
C LEU A 508 15.06 6.97 16.44
N PHE A 509 15.54 7.15 15.21
CA PHE A 509 16.61 6.31 14.65
C PHE A 509 17.95 6.56 15.33
N VAL A 510 18.20 7.78 15.80
CA VAL A 510 19.41 8.12 16.58
C VAL A 510 19.37 7.46 17.96
N LEU A 511 18.25 7.57 18.66
CA LEU A 511 18.04 6.93 19.97
C LEU A 511 18.07 5.41 19.88
N ALA A 512 17.65 4.84 18.74
CA ALA A 512 17.74 3.40 18.48
C ALA A 512 19.15 2.92 18.08
N GLY A 513 20.13 3.83 17.96
CA GLY A 513 21.51 3.50 17.57
C GLY A 513 21.69 3.18 16.08
N ALA A 514 20.66 3.41 15.25
CA ALA A 514 20.71 3.12 13.82
C ALA A 514 21.38 4.25 13.01
N LEU A 515 21.23 5.49 13.47
CA LEU A 515 21.71 6.71 12.80
C LEU A 515 22.56 7.54 13.76
N SER A 516 23.69 8.07 13.31
CA SER A 516 24.48 9.02 14.12
C SER A 516 23.86 10.43 14.07
N PRO A 517 24.12 11.31 15.05
CA PRO A 517 23.67 12.71 14.99
C PRO A 517 24.20 13.45 13.76
N LEU A 518 25.43 13.13 13.33
CA LEU A 518 26.02 13.65 12.09
C LEU A 518 25.25 13.13 10.87
N GLY A 519 24.94 11.84 10.83
CA GLY A 519 24.15 11.23 9.76
C GLY A 519 22.74 11.83 9.65
N LEU A 520 22.13 12.24 10.76
CA LEU A 520 20.88 13.00 10.74
C LEU A 520 21.03 14.34 10.00
N PHE A 521 22.09 15.09 10.30
CA PHE A 521 22.37 16.33 9.61
C PHE A 521 22.60 16.10 8.11
N GLU A 522 23.41 15.12 7.75
CA GLU A 522 23.69 14.73 6.36
C GLU A 522 22.41 14.36 5.60
N MET A 523 21.53 13.58 6.22
CA MET A 523 20.24 13.18 5.64
C MET A 523 19.32 14.37 5.41
N VAL A 524 19.17 15.25 6.40
CA VAL A 524 18.28 16.43 6.30
C VAL A 524 18.82 17.43 5.28
N SER A 525 20.13 17.72 5.30
CA SER A 525 20.73 18.64 4.32
C SER A 525 20.59 18.11 2.89
N TYR A 526 20.79 16.81 2.70
CA TYR A 526 20.62 16.17 1.40
C TYR A 526 19.16 16.17 0.94
N ALA A 527 18.20 15.91 1.85
CA ALA A 527 16.77 15.95 1.54
C ALA A 527 16.31 17.36 1.11
N VAL A 528 16.83 18.41 1.74
CA VAL A 528 16.58 19.81 1.33
C VAL A 528 17.17 20.06 -0.06
N GLY A 529 18.42 19.66 -0.30
CA GLY A 529 19.05 19.78 -1.62
C GLY A 529 18.27 19.04 -2.71
N LEU A 530 17.86 17.80 -2.44
CA LEU A 530 17.05 16.97 -3.33
C LEU A 530 15.71 17.63 -3.69
N THR A 531 15.04 18.23 -2.71
CA THR A 531 13.77 18.97 -2.90
C THR A 531 13.95 20.10 -3.92
N VAL A 532 15.02 20.88 -3.78
CA VAL A 532 15.32 22.00 -4.67
C VAL A 532 15.70 21.52 -6.07
N THR A 533 16.60 20.53 -6.16
CA THR A 533 17.06 19.99 -7.44
C THR A 533 15.93 19.32 -8.22
N ALA A 534 15.09 18.52 -7.56
CA ALA A 534 13.92 17.90 -8.19
C ALA A 534 12.90 18.94 -8.66
N GLY A 535 12.67 19.99 -7.87
CA GLY A 535 11.80 21.09 -8.28
C GLY A 535 12.32 21.83 -9.51
N LEU A 536 13.62 22.13 -9.55
CA LEU A 536 14.27 22.74 -10.73
C LEU A 536 14.21 21.86 -11.96
N LEU A 537 14.32 20.54 -11.79
CA LEU A 537 14.19 19.57 -12.87
C LEU A 537 12.76 19.52 -13.43
N GLY A 538 11.74 19.61 -12.56
CA GLY A 538 10.36 19.83 -12.97
C GLY A 538 10.17 21.16 -13.72
N PHE A 539 10.77 22.24 -13.23
CA PHE A 539 10.69 23.56 -13.88
C PHE A 539 11.34 23.54 -15.27
N TRP A 540 12.52 22.93 -15.39
CA TRP A 540 13.19 22.71 -16.66
C TRP A 540 12.30 21.94 -17.63
N ALA A 541 11.69 20.85 -17.17
CA ALA A 541 10.77 20.06 -17.99
C ALA A 541 9.54 20.87 -18.44
N SER A 542 9.04 21.77 -17.59
CA SER A 542 7.97 22.73 -17.93
C SER A 542 8.40 23.69 -19.03
N SER A 543 9.62 24.24 -18.94
CA SER A 543 10.14 25.18 -19.95
C SER A 543 10.43 24.53 -21.30
N ALA A 544 10.79 23.24 -21.31
CA ALA A 544 11.16 22.51 -22.52
C ALA A 544 9.96 21.89 -23.25
N SER A 545 8.76 21.94 -22.65
CA SER A 545 7.59 21.20 -23.12
C SER A 545 6.51 22.10 -23.70
N LYS A 546 5.82 21.60 -24.74
CA LYS A 546 4.71 22.31 -25.40
C LYS A 546 3.37 22.19 -24.66
N SER A 547 3.19 21.20 -23.80
CA SER A 547 1.95 20.99 -23.04
C SER A 547 2.23 20.54 -21.62
N SER A 548 1.27 20.78 -20.73
CA SER A 548 1.38 20.39 -19.31
C SER A 548 1.50 18.86 -19.13
N HIS A 549 0.85 18.06 -19.98
CA HIS A 549 0.97 16.60 -19.93
C HIS A 549 2.36 16.11 -20.35
N SER A 550 2.95 16.68 -21.40
CA SER A 550 4.30 16.30 -21.82
C SER A 550 5.34 16.77 -20.81
N ALA A 551 5.14 17.92 -20.16
CA ALA A 551 6.00 18.42 -19.11
C ALA A 551 6.04 17.50 -17.88
N GLN A 552 4.89 17.00 -17.43
CA GLN A 552 4.81 16.02 -16.34
C GLN A 552 5.49 14.70 -16.71
N GLY A 553 5.26 14.20 -17.93
CA GLY A 553 5.90 12.99 -18.43
C GLY A 553 7.42 13.14 -18.49
N LEU A 554 7.92 14.25 -19.01
CA LEU A 554 9.35 14.56 -19.10
C LEU A 554 9.98 14.71 -17.71
N ALA A 555 9.32 15.40 -16.78
CA ALA A 555 9.77 15.53 -15.39
C ALA A 555 9.89 14.17 -14.71
N LEU A 556 8.87 13.31 -14.85
CA LEU A 556 8.87 11.97 -14.27
C LEU A 556 9.96 11.09 -14.89
N MET A 557 10.13 11.11 -16.21
CA MET A 557 11.19 10.36 -16.89
C MET A 557 12.58 10.82 -16.46
N ALA A 558 12.80 12.12 -16.34
CA ALA A 558 14.08 12.67 -15.89
C ALA A 558 14.36 12.34 -14.42
N VAL A 559 13.36 12.40 -13.54
CA VAL A 559 13.49 11.97 -12.14
C VAL A 559 13.76 10.47 -12.03
N MET A 560 13.02 9.63 -12.76
CA MET A 560 13.21 8.18 -12.72
C MET A 560 14.55 7.77 -13.34
N GLY A 561 14.98 8.43 -14.42
CA GLY A 561 16.32 8.27 -14.98
C GLY A 561 17.41 8.67 -13.98
N TRP A 562 17.20 9.73 -13.22
CA TRP A 562 18.13 10.13 -12.16
C TRP A 562 18.14 9.14 -10.99
N LEU A 563 16.98 8.71 -10.49
CA LEU A 563 16.90 7.79 -9.34
C LEU A 563 17.34 6.37 -9.67
N ILE A 564 16.97 5.82 -10.84
CA ILE A 564 17.19 4.41 -11.21
C ILE A 564 18.31 4.26 -12.24
N GLY A 565 18.35 5.12 -13.25
CA GLY A 565 19.33 5.03 -14.33
C GLY A 565 20.75 5.33 -13.85
N THR A 566 20.93 6.34 -12.98
CA THR A 566 22.28 6.70 -12.51
C THR A 566 22.93 5.65 -11.60
N PRO A 567 22.23 4.96 -10.67
CA PRO A 567 22.80 3.80 -9.98
C PRO A 567 23.22 2.66 -10.89
N ILE A 568 22.40 2.33 -11.91
CA ILE A 568 22.72 1.27 -12.86
C ILE A 568 24.00 1.64 -13.60
N LEU A 569 24.10 2.88 -14.11
CA LEU A 569 25.31 3.35 -14.78
C LEU A 569 26.51 3.44 -13.84
N ALA A 570 26.33 3.85 -12.58
CA ALA A 570 27.39 3.90 -11.59
C ALA A 570 27.90 2.51 -11.18
N SER A 571 27.08 1.46 -11.37
CA SER A 571 27.50 0.06 -11.18
C SER A 571 28.33 -0.51 -12.33
N MET A 572 28.35 0.16 -13.50
CA MET A 572 29.09 -0.29 -14.70
C MET A 572 30.54 0.23 -14.76
N ASP A 573 31.13 0.54 -13.61
CA ASP A 573 32.50 1.02 -13.39
C ASP A 573 32.82 2.41 -14.00
N SER A 574 33.85 3.08 -13.44
CA SER A 574 34.22 4.47 -13.77
C SER A 574 34.54 4.75 -15.25
N LEU A 575 34.79 3.70 -16.04
CA LEU A 575 35.14 3.77 -17.47
C LEU A 575 34.00 4.26 -18.38
N VAL A 576 32.73 4.08 -17.98
CA VAL A 576 31.56 4.50 -18.79
C VAL A 576 31.07 5.91 -18.42
N MET A 577 31.23 6.29 -17.15
CA MET A 577 30.73 7.58 -16.64
C MET A 577 31.60 8.77 -17.06
N PHE A 578 32.92 8.59 -17.17
CA PHE A 578 33.86 9.61 -17.65
C PHE A 578 33.57 10.09 -19.09
N PRO A 579 33.37 9.22 -20.09
CA PRO A 579 33.04 9.65 -21.44
C PRO A 579 31.65 10.29 -21.54
N LEU A 580 30.65 9.84 -20.76
CA LEU A 580 29.33 10.48 -20.73
C LEU A 580 29.37 11.89 -20.11
N ALA A 581 30.12 12.07 -19.02
CA ALA A 581 30.37 13.39 -18.43
C ALA A 581 31.18 14.28 -19.38
N GLY A 582 32.18 13.73 -20.08
CA GLY A 582 32.96 14.42 -21.10
C GLY A 582 32.14 14.85 -22.31
N VAL A 583 31.21 14.01 -22.79
CA VAL A 583 30.27 14.33 -23.88
C VAL A 583 29.26 15.38 -23.44
N GLY A 584 28.75 15.31 -22.20
CA GLY A 584 27.88 16.35 -21.62
C GLY A 584 28.60 17.72 -21.52
N LEU A 585 29.86 17.72 -21.09
CA LEU A 585 30.69 18.91 -21.03
C LEU A 585 30.99 19.47 -22.43
N LEU A 586 31.35 18.62 -23.40
CA LEU A 586 31.58 19.01 -24.79
C LEU A 586 30.32 19.57 -25.47
N ALA A 587 29.15 18.99 -25.19
CA ALA A 587 27.86 19.50 -25.65
C ALA A 587 27.52 20.87 -25.03
N ALA A 588 27.84 21.07 -23.74
CA ALA A 588 27.63 22.34 -23.05
C ALA A 588 28.58 23.45 -23.53
N VAL A 589 29.84 23.13 -23.82
CA VAL A 589 30.85 24.09 -24.30
C VAL A 589 30.53 24.61 -25.70
N ARG A 590 29.79 23.84 -26.52
CA ARG A 590 29.58 24.15 -27.94
C ARG A 590 28.56 25.26 -28.21
N ASN A 591 27.69 25.63 -27.24
CA ASN A 591 26.71 26.71 -27.43
C ASN A 591 25.99 27.22 -26.16
N SER A 592 26.53 27.04 -24.94
CA SER A 592 25.77 27.30 -23.70
C SER A 592 26.31 28.43 -22.82
N HIS A 593 25.42 29.03 -22.01
CA HIS A 593 25.75 29.99 -20.97
C HIS A 593 26.74 29.40 -19.94
N ARG A 594 27.66 30.24 -19.42
CA ARG A 594 28.69 29.87 -18.41
C ARG A 594 28.15 29.10 -17.19
N GLY A 595 26.88 29.26 -16.85
CA GLY A 595 26.26 28.55 -15.73
C GLY A 595 25.97 27.07 -15.99
N VAL A 596 25.66 26.69 -17.23
CA VAL A 596 25.41 25.29 -17.61
C VAL A 596 26.73 24.51 -17.66
N THR A 597 27.80 25.12 -18.19
CA THR A 597 29.14 24.51 -18.19
C THR A 597 29.67 24.29 -16.78
N PHE A 598 29.44 25.24 -15.86
CA PHE A 598 29.76 25.07 -14.44
C PHE A 598 28.99 23.91 -13.81
N GLY A 599 27.69 23.76 -14.11
CA GLY A 599 26.88 22.66 -13.59
C GLY A 599 27.35 21.28 -14.05
N TRP A 600 27.70 21.13 -15.33
CA TRP A 600 28.29 19.90 -15.86
C TRP A 600 29.69 19.61 -15.29
N LEU A 601 30.50 20.64 -15.08
CA LEU A 601 31.80 20.50 -14.42
C LEU A 601 31.64 19.98 -12.99
N ALA A 602 30.69 20.52 -12.23
CA ALA A 602 30.38 20.05 -10.88
C ALA A 602 29.94 18.56 -10.89
N LEU A 603 29.10 18.14 -11.84
CA LEU A 603 28.71 16.74 -11.99
C LEU A 603 29.92 15.83 -12.30
N ALA A 604 30.86 16.28 -13.14
CA ALA A 604 32.08 15.54 -13.43
C ALA A 604 33.00 15.42 -12.19
N VAL A 605 33.13 16.49 -11.41
CA VAL A 605 33.88 16.49 -10.14
C VAL A 605 33.22 15.53 -9.12
N ALA A 606 31.90 15.56 -8.99
CA ALA A 606 31.16 14.62 -8.15
C ALA A 606 31.42 13.17 -8.56
N ALA A 607 31.32 12.86 -9.86
CA ALA A 607 31.60 11.54 -10.40
C ALA A 607 33.03 11.06 -10.09
N ALA A 608 34.02 11.96 -10.13
CA ALA A 608 35.41 11.66 -9.82
C ALA A 608 35.67 11.40 -8.33
N ILE A 609 34.95 12.10 -7.43
CA ILE A 609 35.06 11.88 -5.99
C ILE A 609 34.40 10.55 -5.59
N SER A 610 33.17 10.33 -6.05
CA SER A 610 32.43 9.09 -5.83
C SER A 610 31.28 8.99 -6.84
N PRO A 611 31.29 8.01 -7.77
CA PRO A 611 30.20 7.84 -8.73
C PRO A 611 28.88 7.47 -8.04
N MET A 612 28.96 6.85 -6.86
CA MET A 612 27.81 6.57 -6.00
C MET A 612 27.13 7.84 -5.45
N GLY A 613 27.80 9.00 -5.46
CA GLY A 613 27.20 10.27 -5.07
C GLY A 613 26.25 10.87 -6.12
N LEU A 614 26.19 10.32 -7.33
CA LEU A 614 25.37 10.89 -8.42
C LEU A 614 23.88 10.59 -8.28
N SER A 615 23.51 9.53 -7.55
CA SER A 615 22.12 9.19 -7.25
C SER A 615 21.79 9.39 -5.77
N PRO A 616 20.60 9.92 -5.45
CA PRO A 616 20.03 9.88 -4.10
C PRO A 616 19.98 8.48 -3.49
N TRP A 617 19.75 7.44 -4.32
CA TRP A 617 19.58 6.06 -3.85
C TRP A 617 20.90 5.36 -3.51
N THR A 618 22.03 5.86 -4.01
CA THR A 618 23.37 5.32 -3.70
C THR A 618 24.15 6.22 -2.75
N CYS A 619 23.91 7.53 -2.77
CA CYS A 619 24.59 8.50 -1.91
C CYS A 619 24.21 8.32 -0.43
N LEU A 620 22.90 8.32 -0.13
CA LEU A 620 22.40 8.28 1.25
C LEU A 620 22.73 6.96 1.98
N PRO A 621 22.60 5.77 1.37
CA PRO A 621 23.00 4.54 2.05
C PRO A 621 24.51 4.48 2.29
N ASN A 622 25.34 4.89 1.32
CA ASN A 622 26.80 4.81 1.47
C ASN A 622 27.36 5.86 2.44
N SER A 623 26.69 7.00 2.62
CA SER A 623 27.04 7.99 3.64
C SER A 623 26.60 7.59 5.04
N LEU A 624 25.45 6.92 5.18
CA LEU A 624 24.83 6.69 6.49
C LEU A 624 25.08 5.30 7.10
N LEU A 625 25.52 4.30 6.31
CA LEU A 625 25.73 2.91 6.79
C LEU A 625 27.10 2.68 7.45
N THR A 626 27.84 3.73 7.80
CA THR A 626 29.07 3.66 8.63
C THR A 626 28.79 3.09 10.01
N SER A 627 27.62 3.40 10.58
CA SER A 627 27.16 2.90 11.90
C SER A 627 26.95 1.39 11.95
N LEU A 628 26.76 0.73 10.80
CA LEU A 628 26.59 -0.72 10.68
C LEU A 628 27.89 -1.44 10.30
N GLY A 629 29.05 -0.75 10.32
CA GLY A 629 30.36 -1.34 10.07
C GLY A 629 30.62 -1.75 8.61
N ARG A 630 29.83 -1.27 7.65
CA ARG A 630 29.94 -1.68 6.23
C ARG A 630 30.85 -0.81 5.37
N VAL A 631 31.10 0.44 5.76
CA VAL A 631 31.83 1.44 4.95
C VAL A 631 32.74 2.25 5.87
N SER A 632 33.95 2.57 5.41
CA SER A 632 34.88 3.44 6.16
C SER A 632 34.36 4.88 6.24
N GLU A 633 34.59 5.59 7.35
CA GLU A 633 34.13 6.98 7.54
C GLU A 633 34.55 7.93 6.40
N GLY A 634 35.77 7.74 5.87
CA GLY A 634 36.28 8.53 4.75
C GLY A 634 35.49 8.32 3.44
N GLN A 635 35.06 7.09 3.16
CA GLN A 635 34.24 6.79 1.98
C GLN A 635 32.83 7.34 2.10
N ALA A 636 32.26 7.34 3.31
CA ALA A 636 30.95 7.91 3.59
C ALA A 636 30.91 9.42 3.40
N LEU A 637 31.91 10.13 3.95
CA LEU A 637 32.07 11.57 3.75
C LEU A 637 32.26 11.91 2.27
N ALA A 638 33.11 11.15 1.56
CA ALA A 638 33.31 11.34 0.12
C ALA A 638 32.03 11.13 -0.69
N ALA A 639 31.21 10.13 -0.34
CA ALA A 639 29.91 9.90 -0.96
C ALA A 639 28.94 11.07 -0.72
N TRP A 640 28.85 11.57 0.51
CA TRP A 640 27.99 12.72 0.84
C TRP A 640 28.43 14.00 0.13
N VAL A 641 29.74 14.32 0.15
CA VAL A 641 30.30 15.50 -0.54
C VAL A 641 30.05 15.41 -2.05
N SER A 642 30.31 14.25 -2.66
CA SER A 642 29.97 13.99 -4.06
C SER A 642 28.47 14.22 -4.32
N GLY A 643 27.61 13.72 -3.42
CA GLY A 643 26.17 13.94 -3.45
C GLY A 643 25.73 15.39 -3.43
N MET A 644 26.30 16.20 -2.55
CA MET A 644 25.97 17.62 -2.48
C MET A 644 26.45 18.39 -3.70
N ILE A 645 27.64 18.05 -4.23
CA ILE A 645 28.17 18.63 -5.47
C ILE A 645 27.28 18.22 -6.66
N SER A 646 26.82 16.97 -6.73
CA SER A 646 25.96 16.49 -7.82
C SER A 646 24.59 17.18 -7.80
N LEU A 647 24.00 17.36 -6.62
CA LEU A 647 22.76 18.11 -6.45
C LEU A 647 22.89 19.56 -6.89
N ALA A 648 23.97 20.23 -6.48
CA ALA A 648 24.26 21.62 -6.86
C ALA A 648 24.55 21.77 -8.37
N GLY A 649 25.29 20.82 -8.94
CA GLY A 649 25.60 20.75 -10.36
C GLY A 649 24.34 20.59 -11.20
N LEU A 650 23.52 19.59 -10.89
CA LEU A 650 22.24 19.34 -11.58
C LEU A 650 21.27 20.51 -11.43
N ALA A 651 21.15 21.07 -10.22
CA ALA A 651 20.34 22.26 -9.97
C ALA A 651 20.81 23.45 -10.83
N SER A 652 22.12 23.65 -10.96
CA SER A 652 22.69 24.71 -11.79
C SER A 652 22.36 24.50 -13.27
N VAL A 653 22.56 23.28 -13.79
CA VAL A 653 22.20 22.93 -15.18
C VAL A 653 20.72 23.21 -15.43
N CYS A 654 19.81 22.73 -14.57
CA CYS A 654 18.38 22.95 -14.72
C CYS A 654 18.01 24.43 -14.61
N TYR A 655 18.56 25.17 -13.65
CA TYR A 655 18.27 26.59 -13.44
C TYR A 655 18.66 27.43 -14.67
N TYR A 656 19.90 27.31 -15.14
CA TYR A 656 20.38 28.10 -16.27
C TYR A 656 19.77 27.68 -17.60
N SER A 657 19.47 26.38 -17.79
CA SER A 657 18.76 25.90 -18.97
C SER A 657 17.31 26.40 -19.01
N THR A 658 16.65 26.44 -17.84
CA THR A 658 15.30 27.04 -17.73
C THR A 658 15.36 28.52 -18.07
N LEU A 659 16.33 29.26 -17.53
CA LEU A 659 16.49 30.68 -17.81
C LEU A 659 16.72 30.93 -19.31
N SER A 660 17.56 30.14 -19.98
CA SER A 660 17.79 30.28 -21.41
C SER A 660 16.54 29.96 -22.24
N ASN A 661 15.77 28.94 -21.86
CA ASN A 661 14.52 28.59 -22.54
C ASN A 661 13.47 29.70 -22.42
N LEU A 662 13.42 30.36 -21.26
CA LEU A 662 12.55 31.53 -21.04
C LEU A 662 13.04 32.80 -21.77
N GLN A 663 14.29 32.82 -22.23
CA GLN A 663 14.93 33.93 -22.95
C GLN A 663 14.96 33.76 -24.47
N GLN A 664 14.55 32.61 -25.04
CA GLN A 664 14.68 32.36 -26.48
C GLN A 664 13.72 33.21 -27.34
N PRO A 665 14.20 33.79 -28.45
CA PRO A 665 13.41 34.58 -29.40
C PRO A 665 12.47 33.66 -30.19
N GLY A 666 11.17 33.93 -30.09
CA GLY A 666 10.06 33.07 -30.55
C GLY A 666 8.88 33.06 -29.57
N GLN A 667 9.15 33.13 -28.26
CA GLN A 667 8.18 33.69 -27.29
C GLN A 667 8.14 35.23 -27.34
N GLU A 668 9.20 35.85 -27.89
CA GLU A 668 9.20 37.25 -28.30
C GLU A 668 8.24 37.56 -29.46
N ASP A 669 7.85 36.62 -30.33
CA ASP A 669 6.93 36.91 -31.43
C ASP A 669 5.49 37.16 -30.93
N ALA A 670 5.12 36.58 -29.78
CA ALA A 670 3.91 36.96 -29.06
C ALA A 670 4.02 38.35 -28.38
N LEU A 671 5.23 38.89 -28.22
CA LEU A 671 5.52 40.20 -27.62
C LEU A 671 5.93 41.28 -28.65
N ARG A 672 6.27 40.91 -29.90
CA ARG A 672 6.55 41.82 -31.02
C ARG A 672 5.36 42.07 -31.92
N ALA A 673 4.32 41.22 -31.87
CA ALA A 673 3.08 41.46 -32.61
C ALA A 673 2.39 42.80 -32.24
N ASP A 674 2.73 43.40 -31.08
CA ASP A 674 2.22 44.70 -30.62
C ASP A 674 3.19 45.89 -30.79
N ARG A 675 4.27 45.75 -31.57
CA ARG A 675 5.07 46.91 -32.02
C ARG A 675 4.87 47.27 -33.49
N VAL A 676 3.89 46.65 -34.16
CA VAL A 676 3.50 46.95 -35.55
C VAL A 676 1.98 47.17 -35.68
N ALA A 677 1.28 47.52 -34.60
CA ALA A 677 -0.11 47.98 -34.65
C ALA A 677 -0.21 49.43 -34.14
#